data_AF-A0A3R7IT45-F1
#
_entry.id   AF-A0A3R7IT45-F1
#
_cell.length_a   1.000
_cell.length_b   1.000
_cell.length_c   1.000
_cell.angle_alpha   90.00
_cell.angle_beta   90.00
_cell.angle_gamma   90.00
#
_symmetry.space_group_name_H-M   'P 1'
#
loop_
_entity.id
_entity.type
_entity.pdbx_description
1 polymer ?
#
loop_
_entity_poly.entity_id
_entity_poly.type
_entity_poly.pdbx_seq_one_letter_code
_entity_poly.pdbx_strand_id
1 'polypeptide(L)'
;MAKIDIGGGERGCSGALVAPQWIATAAACFAEDLQQGAPPPAGKPSLDTVATVGRTDLSSPTGQVADVVELVPRDDRDLVLARLAKPVTGITPVPVSAVPAASGETLTVAGYGRTATEWVPDRLHTSSFTVDAVEDGSLALTGATAESAICKGDTGGPALRETDGRVELVAVSSSWQGGCLGSDETRTGAVSSRVDDLGAWIADRAAAAPVTDFNCDGQRDVAVGDPRATVGGDESAGLVRVVYGGGKGTAEIHQDLAAVPGGAEAEDWYGESLAVFDHNLDGCTDLVVGVPAEDLGGAADTGMVNVLYGDPAGLTRGKPALNLEQGKGTGSLGASTSEAGDRLGHAVAAGHTDTVLPYLVAGLPGEDLGDIRDAGSSVYLLGTTNVGVHQDTAGVPGAPEKNDRFGAAVSASPRHLAIGIPGEAIGDKASAGGTQILAHGTDTGAAPEPLGFADQDNTGINGSAESGDQFGAAVAMTGYRPSGATSATDTLLAVGSPGEGLDGMNNAGRVVVLQISAAGKATQRADIQQDVDGVSGGAEAGDLFGRYLSAVNTAPGAESTAGTMLLAVGIPGEDLGRAEDSGAIQVFSLLGEPGATDVWIEPGLAGLPGAPGTEERLGTAFTATGTHLYVGMPYGPTQYGAVHTVPWANVTDGADEPVTTHQPGQGGLPAAGRAFGRAVR
;
A
#
# COMPACT_ATOMS: atom_id res chain seq x y z
N MET A 1 20.66 2.02 -19.02
CA MET A 1 20.15 3.00 -20.01
C MET A 1 18.67 2.75 -20.25
N ALA A 2 17.91 3.82 -20.42
CA ALA A 2 16.50 3.77 -20.78
C ALA A 2 16.20 4.72 -21.95
N LYS A 3 15.38 4.26 -22.90
CA LYS A 3 14.66 5.10 -23.86
C LYS A 3 13.29 5.42 -23.26
N ILE A 4 12.93 6.68 -23.22
CA ILE A 4 11.62 7.13 -22.73
C ILE A 4 10.84 7.65 -23.93
N ASP A 5 9.67 7.07 -24.17
CA ASP A 5 8.71 7.47 -25.18
C ASP A 5 7.49 8.08 -24.48
N ILE A 6 7.14 9.31 -24.84
CA ILE A 6 6.10 10.11 -24.18
C ILE A 6 5.05 10.47 -25.23
N GLY A 7 3.78 10.16 -24.95
CA GLY A 7 2.66 10.41 -25.85
C GLY A 7 2.66 9.53 -27.10
N GLY A 8 3.20 8.31 -27.04
CA GLY A 8 3.22 7.38 -28.18
C GLY A 8 4.02 7.91 -29.38
N GLY A 9 5.18 8.49 -29.14
CA GLY A 9 6.09 9.03 -30.16
C GLY A 9 6.05 10.56 -30.31
N GLU A 10 5.22 11.26 -29.54
CA GLU A 10 5.21 12.74 -29.54
C GLU A 10 6.56 13.30 -29.10
N ARG A 11 7.17 12.70 -28.07
CA ARG A 11 8.47 13.10 -27.54
C ARG A 11 9.28 11.87 -27.18
N GLY A 12 10.58 11.94 -27.48
CA GLY A 12 11.55 10.96 -27.01
C GLY A 12 12.53 11.62 -26.06
N CYS A 13 12.90 10.89 -25.02
CA CYS A 13 14.01 11.23 -24.11
C CYS A 13 14.86 9.99 -23.81
N SER A 14 15.96 10.21 -23.13
CA SER A 14 16.85 9.18 -22.60
C SER A 14 16.86 9.23 -21.07
N GLY A 15 17.36 8.18 -20.42
CA GLY A 15 17.41 8.11 -18.96
C GLY A 15 18.36 7.04 -18.44
N ALA A 16 18.59 7.09 -17.13
CA ALA A 16 19.39 6.11 -16.40
C ALA A 16 18.56 5.41 -15.32
N LEU A 17 18.55 4.08 -15.35
CA LEU A 17 17.99 3.28 -14.27
C LEU A 17 18.87 3.44 -13.02
N VAL A 18 18.36 4.06 -11.96
CA VAL A 18 19.11 4.35 -10.71
C VAL A 18 18.65 3.48 -9.53
N ALA A 19 17.45 2.90 -9.64
CA ALA A 19 16.97 1.80 -8.80
C ALA A 19 16.07 0.88 -9.64
N PRO A 20 15.74 -0.35 -9.20
CA PRO A 20 14.98 -1.31 -10.02
C PRO A 20 13.68 -0.77 -10.64
N GLN A 21 13.03 0.21 -10.01
CA GLN A 21 11.78 0.79 -10.51
C GLN A 21 11.91 2.28 -10.85
N TRP A 22 13.13 2.86 -10.82
CA TRP A 22 13.31 4.30 -10.93
C TRP A 22 14.34 4.69 -11.98
N ILE A 23 13.93 5.61 -12.86
CA ILE A 23 14.77 6.22 -13.89
C ILE A 23 15.04 7.68 -13.52
N ALA A 24 16.30 8.08 -13.47
CA ALA A 24 16.68 9.50 -13.47
C ALA A 24 16.72 10.02 -14.91
N THR A 25 16.04 11.13 -15.15
CA THR A 25 15.96 11.82 -16.46
C THR A 25 15.67 13.31 -16.26
N ALA A 26 15.59 14.07 -17.35
CA ALA A 26 15.37 15.51 -17.31
C ALA A 26 13.88 15.81 -17.10
N ALA A 27 13.56 16.74 -16.20
CA ALA A 27 12.20 17.17 -15.94
C ALA A 27 11.55 17.82 -17.18
N ALA A 28 12.34 18.54 -17.97
CA ALA A 28 11.92 19.17 -19.23
C ALA A 28 11.34 18.18 -20.26
N CYS A 29 11.62 16.88 -20.14
CA CYS A 29 11.00 15.85 -21.00
C CYS A 29 9.47 15.80 -20.83
N PHE A 30 9.00 16.07 -19.62
CA PHE A 30 7.61 15.93 -19.21
C PHE A 30 6.87 17.27 -19.04
N ALA A 31 7.56 18.39 -19.25
CA ALA A 31 6.96 19.72 -19.10
C ALA A 31 5.77 19.88 -20.06
N GLU A 32 4.64 20.39 -19.56
CA GLU A 32 3.47 20.68 -20.40
C GLU A 32 3.80 21.72 -21.47
N ASP A 33 4.47 22.81 -21.07
CA ASP A 33 5.03 23.83 -21.96
C ASP A 33 6.56 23.77 -22.00
N LEU A 34 7.08 23.20 -23.09
CA LEU A 34 8.51 23.08 -23.38
C LEU A 34 9.24 24.44 -23.56
N GLN A 35 8.51 25.55 -23.68
CA GLN A 35 9.08 26.90 -23.85
C GLN A 35 9.22 27.66 -22.53
N GLN A 36 8.42 27.31 -21.52
CA GLN A 36 8.40 28.03 -20.23
C GLN A 36 9.30 27.40 -19.17
N GLY A 37 9.75 26.16 -19.37
CA GLY A 37 10.77 25.52 -18.52
C GLY A 37 10.34 25.22 -17.09
N ALA A 38 9.04 25.29 -16.78
CA ALA A 38 8.53 24.85 -15.49
C ALA A 38 8.67 23.31 -15.36
N PRO A 39 9.03 22.79 -14.18
CA PRO A 39 9.02 21.35 -13.94
C PRO A 39 7.60 20.79 -14.13
N PRO A 40 7.47 19.51 -14.53
CA PRO A 40 6.18 18.85 -14.57
C PRO A 40 5.57 18.81 -13.15
N PRO A 41 4.24 18.68 -13.01
CA PRO A 41 3.66 18.34 -11.73
C PRO A 41 4.21 16.99 -11.23
N ALA A 42 4.24 16.82 -9.90
CA ALA A 42 4.43 15.50 -9.32
C ALA A 42 3.20 14.61 -9.61
N GLY A 43 3.39 13.29 -9.52
CA GLY A 43 2.33 12.31 -9.79
C GLY A 43 2.40 11.72 -11.20
N LYS A 44 1.27 11.22 -11.70
CA LYS A 44 1.20 10.51 -12.98
C LYS A 44 1.57 11.41 -14.16
N PRO A 45 2.38 10.94 -15.13
CA PRO A 45 2.64 11.70 -16.35
C PRO A 45 1.34 12.10 -17.06
N SER A 46 1.28 13.34 -17.56
CA SER A 46 0.10 13.85 -18.28
C SER A 46 -0.13 13.17 -19.64
N LEU A 47 0.88 12.49 -20.17
CA LEU A 47 0.84 11.73 -21.41
C LEU A 47 1.32 10.30 -21.13
N ASP A 48 0.66 9.33 -21.76
CA ASP A 48 1.06 7.92 -21.71
C ASP A 48 2.55 7.80 -22.03
N THR A 49 3.30 7.24 -21.09
CA THR A 49 4.77 7.20 -21.17
C THR A 49 5.25 5.77 -21.00
N VAL A 50 6.12 5.33 -21.90
CA VAL A 50 6.73 4.00 -21.88
C VAL A 50 8.25 4.13 -21.79
N ALA A 51 8.86 3.38 -20.89
CA ALA A 51 10.30 3.26 -20.78
C ALA A 51 10.77 1.89 -21.29
N THR A 52 11.74 1.90 -22.21
CA THR A 52 12.46 0.70 -22.64
C THR A 52 13.85 0.68 -22.00
N VAL A 53 14.10 -0.27 -21.12
CA VAL A 53 15.30 -0.34 -20.27
C VAL A 53 16.20 -1.50 -20.69
N GLY A 54 17.51 -1.23 -20.78
CA GLY A 54 18.53 -2.27 -20.99
C GLY A 54 18.71 -2.75 -22.44
N ARG A 55 18.31 -1.95 -23.43
CA ARG A 55 18.50 -2.24 -24.86
C ARG A 55 19.57 -1.35 -25.49
N THR A 56 20.61 -1.91 -26.09
CA THR A 56 21.51 -1.15 -26.98
C THR A 56 20.95 -1.04 -28.40
N ASP A 57 20.02 -1.93 -28.75
CA ASP A 57 19.28 -2.01 -30.00
C ASP A 57 17.80 -2.06 -29.66
N LEU A 58 17.03 -1.03 -29.99
CA LEU A 58 15.62 -0.94 -29.66
C LEU A 58 14.78 -1.99 -30.40
N SER A 59 15.28 -2.53 -31.52
CA SER A 59 14.67 -3.63 -32.25
C SER A 59 14.91 -5.01 -31.61
N SER A 60 15.85 -5.09 -30.66
CA SER A 60 16.14 -6.34 -29.93
C SER A 60 15.01 -6.67 -28.94
N PRO A 61 14.66 -7.96 -28.77
CA PRO A 61 13.71 -8.38 -27.74
C PRO A 61 14.30 -8.37 -26.32
N THR A 62 15.61 -8.13 -26.16
CA THR A 62 16.29 -8.08 -24.85
C THR A 62 15.82 -6.91 -23.98
N GLY A 63 16.13 -6.89 -22.69
CA GLY A 63 15.74 -5.80 -21.80
C GLY A 63 14.25 -5.84 -21.44
N GLN A 64 13.71 -4.75 -20.91
CA GLN A 64 12.34 -4.68 -20.42
C GLN A 64 11.64 -3.41 -20.87
N VAL A 65 10.32 -3.49 -21.02
CA VAL A 65 9.44 -2.36 -21.37
C VAL A 65 8.41 -2.24 -20.26
N ALA A 66 8.26 -1.04 -19.71
CA ALA A 66 7.30 -0.76 -18.65
C ALA A 66 6.75 0.66 -18.79
N ASP A 67 5.52 0.86 -18.37
CA ASP A 67 4.90 2.18 -18.30
C ASP A 67 5.60 3.00 -17.21
N VAL A 68 5.70 4.31 -17.42
CA VAL A 68 6.09 5.29 -16.39
C VAL A 68 4.81 5.82 -15.78
N VAL A 69 4.68 5.66 -14.46
CA VAL A 69 3.41 5.86 -13.76
C VAL A 69 3.47 6.94 -12.68
N GLU A 70 4.66 7.44 -12.36
CA GLU A 70 4.85 8.54 -11.41
C GLU A 70 6.10 9.35 -11.76
N LEU A 71 5.99 10.67 -11.57
CA LEU A 71 7.05 11.65 -11.67
C LEU A 71 7.29 12.30 -10.31
N VAL A 72 8.54 12.33 -9.89
CA VAL A 72 9.01 13.06 -8.71
C VAL A 72 10.03 14.11 -9.16
N PRO A 73 9.58 15.32 -9.54
CA PRO A 73 10.45 16.38 -10.02
C PRO A 73 11.27 17.00 -8.88
N ARG A 74 12.42 17.57 -9.25
CA ARG A 74 13.19 18.49 -8.40
C ARG A 74 12.76 19.93 -8.68
N ASP A 75 12.67 20.73 -7.63
CA ASP A 75 12.36 22.16 -7.75
C ASP A 75 13.60 23.02 -8.03
N ASP A 76 14.79 22.50 -7.76
CA ASP A 76 16.06 23.23 -7.81
C ASP A 76 16.89 22.99 -9.09
N ARG A 77 16.56 21.98 -9.90
CA ARG A 77 17.28 21.66 -11.14
C ARG A 77 16.43 20.82 -12.11
N ASP A 78 16.82 20.78 -13.39
CA ASP A 78 16.15 20.01 -14.45
C ASP A 78 16.39 18.51 -14.27
N LEU A 79 15.71 17.91 -13.29
CA LEU A 79 15.81 16.49 -12.96
C LEU A 79 14.48 15.98 -12.42
N VAL A 80 14.10 14.79 -12.86
CA VAL A 80 12.94 14.05 -12.38
C VAL A 80 13.30 12.59 -12.18
N LEU A 81 12.78 11.99 -11.11
CA LEU A 81 12.70 10.54 -11.01
C LEU A 81 11.37 10.06 -11.60
N ALA A 82 11.46 9.17 -12.57
CA ALA A 82 10.33 8.53 -13.22
C ALA A 82 10.20 7.10 -12.70
N ARG A 83 9.09 6.78 -12.02
CA ARG A 83 8.79 5.44 -11.51
C ARG A 83 8.15 4.59 -12.59
N LEU A 84 8.62 3.36 -12.73
CA LEU A 84 8.05 2.34 -13.60
C LEU A 84 6.86 1.66 -12.93
N ALA A 85 5.87 1.19 -13.70
CA ALA A 85 4.77 0.39 -13.17
C ALA A 85 5.25 -0.89 -12.46
N LYS A 86 6.37 -1.46 -12.93
CA LYS A 86 6.98 -2.68 -12.40
C LYS A 86 8.50 -2.52 -12.27
N PRO A 87 9.13 -3.09 -11.24
CA PRO A 87 10.58 -3.18 -11.15
C PRO A 87 11.16 -3.96 -12.32
N VAL A 88 12.25 -3.45 -12.91
CA VAL A 88 13.03 -4.20 -13.89
C VAL A 88 13.95 -5.18 -13.18
N THR A 89 14.03 -6.38 -13.74
CA THR A 89 14.83 -7.50 -13.22
C THR A 89 15.98 -7.85 -14.19
N GLY A 90 17.08 -8.37 -13.66
CA GLY A 90 18.24 -8.74 -14.48
C GLY A 90 19.00 -7.58 -15.15
N ILE A 91 18.63 -6.34 -14.84
CA ILE A 91 19.32 -5.12 -15.29
C ILE A 91 19.84 -4.39 -14.07
N THR A 92 21.16 -4.27 -13.93
CA THR A 92 21.79 -3.57 -12.81
C THR A 92 21.59 -2.05 -12.94
N PRO A 93 20.99 -1.38 -11.94
CA PRO A 93 20.95 0.08 -11.90
C PRO A 93 22.35 0.70 -11.86
N VAL A 94 22.53 1.86 -12.49
CA VAL A 94 23.80 2.59 -12.43
C VAL A 94 23.93 3.26 -11.06
N PRO A 95 25.07 3.10 -10.35
CA PRO A 95 25.33 3.83 -9.12
C PRO A 95 25.37 5.35 -9.37
N VAL A 96 24.76 6.11 -8.45
CA VAL A 96 24.85 7.57 -8.42
C VAL A 96 26.20 7.95 -7.81
N SER A 97 27.00 8.74 -8.51
CA SER A 97 28.31 9.16 -7.99
C SER A 97 28.10 10.11 -6.82
N ALA A 98 28.80 9.92 -5.70
CA ALA A 98 28.83 10.88 -4.58
C ALA A 98 29.98 11.89 -4.71
N VAL A 99 30.76 11.79 -5.79
CA VAL A 99 31.96 12.61 -6.02
C VAL A 99 31.62 13.62 -7.11
N PRO A 100 31.70 14.94 -6.85
CA PRO A 100 31.41 15.96 -7.84
C PRO A 100 32.31 15.81 -9.07
N ALA A 101 31.82 16.28 -10.22
CA ALA A 101 32.65 16.41 -11.41
C ALA A 101 33.79 17.42 -11.16
N ALA A 102 34.95 17.19 -11.79
CA ALA A 102 36.03 18.17 -11.82
C ALA A 102 36.03 18.95 -13.14
N SER A 103 36.34 20.25 -13.12
CA SER A 103 36.60 20.99 -14.35
C SER A 103 37.78 20.35 -15.11
N GLY A 104 37.62 20.17 -16.42
CA GLY A 104 38.54 19.45 -17.29
C GLY A 104 38.35 17.93 -17.31
N GLU A 105 37.44 17.37 -16.49
CA GLU A 105 37.10 15.96 -16.53
C GLU A 105 36.40 15.58 -17.84
N THR A 106 36.67 14.38 -18.36
CA THR A 106 35.96 13.83 -19.52
C THR A 106 34.89 12.86 -19.06
N LEU A 107 33.64 13.12 -19.44
CA LEU A 107 32.48 12.27 -19.21
C LEU A 107 31.99 11.64 -20.52
N THR A 108 31.39 10.47 -20.43
CA THR A 108 30.70 9.81 -21.55
C THR A 108 29.21 10.06 -21.44
N VAL A 109 28.63 10.78 -22.40
CA VAL A 109 27.18 10.94 -22.50
C VAL A 109 26.62 9.85 -23.39
N ALA A 110 25.49 9.27 -23.00
CA ALA A 110 24.82 8.19 -23.73
C ALA A 110 23.33 8.52 -23.95
N GLY A 111 22.79 8.17 -25.12
CA GLY A 111 21.40 8.46 -25.47
C GLY A 111 20.87 7.74 -26.72
N TYR A 112 19.57 7.94 -26.97
CA TYR A 112 18.82 7.42 -28.12
C TYR A 112 18.18 8.57 -28.94
N GLY A 113 18.73 9.77 -28.79
CA GLY A 113 18.32 10.95 -29.54
C GLY A 113 18.93 11.00 -30.91
N ARG A 114 18.54 12.01 -31.67
CA ARG A 114 19.04 12.25 -33.03
C ARG A 114 20.56 12.35 -33.04
N THR A 115 21.17 12.05 -34.17
CA THR A 115 22.60 12.33 -34.38
C THR A 115 22.76 13.48 -35.37
N ALA A 116 24.01 13.79 -35.73
CA ALA A 116 24.31 14.72 -36.82
C ALA A 116 23.74 14.25 -38.19
N THR A 117 23.46 12.95 -38.34
CA THR A 117 23.10 12.33 -39.63
C THR A 117 21.81 11.52 -39.62
N GLU A 118 21.27 11.19 -38.45
CA GLU A 118 20.11 10.31 -38.29
C GLU A 118 19.02 10.95 -37.42
N TRP A 119 17.76 10.88 -37.88
CA TRP A 119 16.64 11.57 -37.25
C TRP A 119 15.96 10.80 -36.11
N VAL A 120 15.93 9.47 -36.16
CA VAL A 120 15.40 8.60 -35.10
C VAL A 120 16.29 7.36 -35.02
N PRO A 121 17.38 7.40 -34.24
CA PRO A 121 18.23 6.22 -34.10
C PRO A 121 17.58 5.14 -33.25
N ASP A 122 17.64 3.89 -33.74
CA ASP A 122 17.21 2.71 -32.99
C ASP A 122 18.33 2.10 -32.13
N ARG A 123 19.50 2.74 -32.13
CA ARG A 123 20.70 2.28 -31.43
C ARG A 123 21.08 3.28 -30.35
N LEU A 124 21.44 2.76 -29.18
CA LEU A 124 22.14 3.54 -28.16
C LEU A 124 23.46 4.02 -28.74
N HIS A 125 23.74 5.32 -28.61
CA HIS A 125 25.02 5.91 -28.99
C HIS A 125 25.64 6.68 -27.82
N THR A 126 26.94 6.95 -27.94
CA THR A 126 27.71 7.66 -26.92
C THR A 126 28.65 8.68 -27.52
N SER A 127 29.01 9.69 -26.74
CA SER A 127 30.02 10.69 -27.11
C SER A 127 30.73 11.22 -25.86
N SER A 128 31.98 11.66 -26.04
CA SER A 128 32.78 12.24 -24.96
C SER A 128 32.58 13.74 -24.85
N PHE A 129 32.47 14.22 -23.62
CA PHE A 129 32.29 15.63 -23.28
C PHE A 129 33.28 16.03 -22.19
N THR A 130 33.85 17.23 -22.28
CA THR A 130 34.69 17.82 -21.24
C THR A 130 33.85 18.73 -20.36
N VAL A 131 34.05 18.64 -19.05
CA VAL A 131 33.42 19.52 -18.05
C VAL A 131 34.12 20.87 -18.08
N ASP A 132 33.45 21.90 -18.58
CA ASP A 132 33.99 23.26 -18.62
C ASP A 132 33.91 23.92 -17.25
N ALA A 133 32.71 23.86 -16.65
CA ALA A 133 32.39 24.48 -15.37
C ALA A 133 31.48 23.59 -14.53
N VAL A 134 31.63 23.71 -13.21
CA VAL A 134 30.79 23.06 -12.21
C VAL A 134 30.08 24.17 -11.44
N GLU A 135 28.76 24.22 -11.58
CA GLU A 135 27.91 25.22 -10.95
C GLU A 135 27.02 24.55 -9.89
N ASP A 136 26.28 25.37 -9.14
CA ASP A 136 25.31 24.84 -8.18
C ASP A 136 24.20 24.07 -8.94
N GLY A 137 24.04 22.79 -8.63
CA GLY A 137 23.10 21.90 -9.30
C GLY A 137 23.36 21.56 -10.78
N SER A 138 24.35 22.15 -11.46
CA SER A 138 24.58 21.93 -12.90
C SER A 138 26.04 21.84 -13.34
N LEU A 139 26.26 21.29 -14.54
CA LEU A 139 27.54 21.22 -15.25
C LEU A 139 27.41 21.91 -16.62
N ALA A 140 28.41 22.70 -17.00
CA ALA A 140 28.60 23.10 -18.38
C ALA A 140 29.52 22.08 -19.07
N LEU A 141 29.06 21.51 -20.18
CA LEU A 141 29.79 20.50 -20.94
C LEU A 141 30.05 20.98 -22.38
N THR A 142 31.22 20.65 -22.91
CA THR A 142 31.56 20.82 -24.33
C THR A 142 31.93 19.49 -24.95
N GLY A 143 31.35 19.19 -26.12
CA GLY A 143 31.66 17.97 -26.87
C GLY A 143 33.12 17.90 -27.29
N ALA A 144 33.72 16.71 -27.21
CA ALA A 144 35.12 16.49 -27.58
C ALA A 144 35.39 16.78 -29.07
N THR A 145 34.35 16.66 -29.91
CA THR A 145 34.37 17.08 -31.32
C THR A 145 33.12 17.90 -31.65
N ALA A 146 33.12 18.57 -32.80
CA ALA A 146 31.93 19.29 -33.30
C ALA A 146 30.75 18.36 -33.63
N GLU A 147 30.98 17.05 -33.74
CA GLU A 147 29.97 16.02 -33.95
C GLU A 147 29.43 15.45 -32.62
N SER A 148 30.15 15.69 -31.51
CA SER A 148 29.70 15.35 -30.15
C SER A 148 28.65 16.36 -29.69
N ALA A 149 27.41 16.15 -30.12
CA ALA A 149 26.25 16.95 -29.73
C ALA A 149 25.28 16.11 -28.89
N ILE A 150 24.64 16.74 -27.91
CA ILE A 150 23.45 16.18 -27.26
C ILE A 150 22.26 16.68 -28.06
N CYS A 151 21.38 15.80 -28.53
CA CYS A 151 20.30 16.17 -29.43
C CYS A 151 18.91 15.85 -28.88
N LYS A 152 17.85 16.22 -29.63
CA LYS A 152 16.48 15.85 -29.28
C LYS A 152 16.41 14.34 -29.11
N GLY A 153 15.92 13.89 -27.95
CA GLY A 153 15.92 12.48 -27.58
C GLY A 153 17.11 12.02 -26.74
N ASP A 154 18.21 12.76 -26.71
CA ASP A 154 19.33 12.54 -25.76
C ASP A 154 19.12 13.30 -24.46
N THR A 155 18.25 14.30 -24.45
CA THR A 155 17.81 14.97 -23.22
C THR A 155 17.36 13.93 -22.20
N GLY A 156 17.82 14.08 -20.95
CA GLY A 156 17.68 13.10 -19.89
C GLY A 156 18.75 11.98 -19.89
N GLY A 157 19.57 11.90 -20.93
CA GLY A 157 20.64 10.93 -21.06
C GLY A 157 21.75 11.12 -20.03
N PRO A 158 22.28 10.05 -19.44
CA PRO A 158 23.29 10.14 -18.40
C PRO A 158 24.64 10.61 -18.96
N ALA A 159 25.29 11.48 -18.19
CA ALA A 159 26.71 11.73 -18.25
C ALA A 159 27.41 10.81 -17.23
N LEU A 160 28.25 9.92 -17.74
CA LEU A 160 28.85 8.82 -17.01
C LEU A 160 30.35 9.05 -16.81
N ARG A 161 30.83 8.74 -15.61
CA ARG A 161 32.25 8.61 -15.29
C ARG A 161 32.60 7.14 -15.27
N GLU A 162 33.73 6.79 -15.86
CA GLU A 162 34.34 5.48 -15.70
C GLU A 162 35.67 5.62 -14.95
N THR A 163 35.84 4.89 -13.85
CA THR A 163 37.08 4.85 -13.08
C THR A 163 37.35 3.41 -12.67
N ASP A 164 38.52 2.89 -13.05
CA ASP A 164 38.93 1.50 -12.78
C ASP A 164 37.87 0.45 -13.20
N GLY A 165 37.18 0.69 -14.31
CA GLY A 165 36.12 -0.18 -14.85
C GLY A 165 34.77 -0.08 -14.12
N ARG A 166 34.63 0.83 -13.14
CA ARG A 166 33.35 1.17 -12.51
C ARG A 166 32.73 2.36 -13.22
N VAL A 167 31.46 2.22 -13.60
CA VAL A 167 30.66 3.29 -14.21
C VAL A 167 29.73 3.90 -13.16
N GLU A 168 29.70 5.22 -13.07
CA GLU A 168 28.82 5.98 -12.18
C GLU A 168 28.10 7.11 -12.91
N LEU A 169 26.87 7.42 -12.49
CA LEU A 169 26.10 8.55 -12.96
C LEU A 169 26.60 9.84 -12.30
N VAL A 170 27.04 10.81 -13.11
CA VAL A 170 27.55 12.11 -12.63
C VAL A 170 26.53 13.23 -12.86
N ALA A 171 25.82 13.19 -13.98
CA ALA A 171 24.78 14.17 -14.29
C ALA A 171 23.74 13.60 -15.27
N VAL A 172 22.61 14.27 -15.39
CA VAL A 172 21.57 14.04 -16.39
C VAL A 172 21.60 15.18 -17.40
N SER A 173 21.68 14.86 -18.69
CA SER A 173 22.01 15.85 -19.70
C SER A 173 20.80 16.60 -20.27
N SER A 174 20.97 17.89 -20.52
CA SER A 174 20.06 18.71 -21.34
C SER A 174 20.82 19.32 -22.52
N SER A 175 20.09 19.76 -23.54
CA SER A 175 20.68 20.12 -24.84
C SER A 175 20.20 21.48 -25.35
N TRP A 176 21.12 22.21 -25.98
CA TRP A 176 20.82 23.39 -26.80
C TRP A 176 20.50 23.06 -28.26
N GLN A 177 20.81 21.84 -28.73
CA GLN A 177 20.61 21.33 -30.10
C GLN A 177 21.63 21.76 -31.16
N GLY A 178 22.73 22.44 -30.80
CA GLY A 178 23.76 22.78 -31.79
C GLY A 178 24.54 21.55 -32.25
N GLY A 179 24.71 21.38 -33.57
CA GLY A 179 25.37 20.21 -34.17
C GLY A 179 24.44 19.03 -34.47
N CYS A 180 23.15 19.14 -34.15
CA CYS A 180 22.14 18.11 -34.40
C CYS A 180 21.52 18.24 -35.80
N LEU A 181 21.13 17.11 -36.40
CA LEU A 181 20.45 17.11 -37.69
C LEU A 181 19.19 17.98 -37.68
N GLY A 182 19.14 18.96 -38.59
CA GLY A 182 17.99 19.85 -38.77
C GLY A 182 17.84 20.94 -37.70
N SER A 183 18.91 21.29 -37.00
CA SER A 183 18.98 22.41 -36.06
C SER A 183 19.83 23.55 -36.64
N ASP A 184 19.34 24.79 -36.51
CA ASP A 184 20.08 26.01 -36.84
C ASP A 184 20.84 26.59 -35.63
N GLU A 185 20.77 25.93 -34.45
CA GLU A 185 21.50 26.33 -33.26
C GLU A 185 23.02 26.14 -33.46
N THR A 186 23.80 27.08 -32.94
CA THR A 186 25.27 27.08 -33.08
C THR A 186 26.00 26.72 -31.78
N ARG A 187 25.31 26.77 -30.64
CA ARG A 187 25.86 26.33 -29.34
C ARG A 187 25.86 24.81 -29.27
N THR A 188 27.05 24.22 -29.41
CA THR A 188 27.29 22.76 -29.32
C THR A 188 27.55 22.28 -27.90
N GLY A 189 27.61 23.19 -26.91
CA GLY A 189 27.71 22.82 -25.50
C GLY A 189 26.41 22.24 -24.97
N ALA A 190 26.43 21.79 -23.72
CA ALA A 190 25.29 21.25 -23.00
C ALA A 190 25.30 21.71 -21.53
N VAL A 191 24.12 21.75 -20.92
CA VAL A 191 23.97 21.93 -19.47
C VAL A 191 23.43 20.63 -18.90
N SER A 192 24.05 20.08 -17.86
CA SER A 192 23.60 18.82 -17.27
C SER A 192 23.35 18.99 -15.78
N SER A 193 22.22 18.46 -15.29
CA SER A 193 21.85 18.50 -13.87
C SER A 193 22.71 17.51 -13.07
N ARG A 194 23.43 18.01 -12.08
CA ARG A 194 24.30 17.22 -11.21
C ARG A 194 23.49 16.30 -10.29
N VAL A 195 24.05 15.13 -9.99
CA VAL A 195 23.42 14.15 -9.08
C VAL A 195 24.25 13.84 -7.83
N ASP A 196 25.42 14.46 -7.66
CA ASP A 196 26.37 14.08 -6.61
C ASP A 196 25.91 14.36 -5.17
N ASP A 197 24.97 15.28 -5.01
CA ASP A 197 24.28 15.63 -3.76
C ASP A 197 22.90 14.98 -3.64
N LEU A 198 22.49 14.15 -4.61
CA LEU A 198 21.14 13.58 -4.68
C LEU A 198 21.05 12.12 -4.21
N GLY A 199 22.17 11.49 -3.85
CA GLY A 199 22.21 10.07 -3.46
C GLY A 199 21.21 9.72 -2.35
N ALA A 200 21.12 10.53 -1.30
CA ALA A 200 20.16 10.34 -0.21
C ALA A 200 18.71 10.49 -0.69
N TRP A 201 18.41 11.56 -1.44
CA TRP A 201 17.05 11.77 -1.97
C TRP A 201 16.61 10.64 -2.90
N ILE A 202 17.49 10.15 -3.79
CA ILE A 202 17.18 9.02 -4.68
C ILE A 202 16.93 7.75 -3.86
N ALA A 203 17.77 7.47 -2.85
CA ALA A 203 17.59 6.31 -1.98
C ALA A 203 16.29 6.39 -1.18
N ASP A 204 15.96 7.55 -0.63
CA ASP A 204 14.73 7.79 0.13
C ASP A 204 13.50 7.56 -0.74
N ARG A 205 13.48 8.09 -1.98
CA ARG A 205 12.37 7.87 -2.92
C ARG A 205 12.27 6.42 -3.39
N ALA A 206 13.40 5.78 -3.62
CA ALA A 206 13.44 4.37 -4.01
C ALA A 206 12.99 3.42 -2.88
N ALA A 207 13.13 3.83 -1.62
CA ALA A 207 12.78 3.05 -0.44
C ALA A 207 11.42 3.42 0.18
N ALA A 208 10.81 4.53 -0.25
CA ALA A 208 9.55 5.03 0.29
C ALA A 208 8.41 4.05 0.04
N ALA A 209 7.56 3.86 1.05
CA ALA A 209 6.30 3.17 0.87
C ALA A 209 5.36 4.03 -0.01
N PRO A 210 4.60 3.41 -0.94
CA PRO A 210 3.54 4.11 -1.65
C PRO A 210 2.55 4.76 -0.67
N VAL A 211 2.04 5.92 -1.04
CA VAL A 211 0.96 6.60 -0.31
C VAL A 211 -0.36 6.37 -1.03
N THR A 212 -1.46 6.39 -0.29
CA THR A 212 -2.81 6.43 -0.86
C THR A 212 -2.96 7.72 -1.69
N ASP A 213 -3.15 7.59 -2.99
CA ASP A 213 -3.29 8.71 -3.94
C ASP A 213 -4.22 8.26 -5.08
N PHE A 214 -5.52 8.49 -4.92
CA PHE A 214 -6.56 8.04 -5.84
C PHE A 214 -6.62 8.90 -7.11
N ASN A 215 -6.14 10.15 -7.03
CA ASN A 215 -6.06 11.06 -8.17
C ASN A 215 -4.65 11.18 -8.78
N CYS A 216 -3.71 10.38 -8.29
CA CYS A 216 -2.35 10.21 -8.80
C CYS A 216 -1.62 11.54 -9.04
N ASP A 217 -1.79 12.52 -8.16
CA ASP A 217 -1.14 13.83 -8.23
C ASP A 217 0.12 13.97 -7.35
N GLY A 218 0.55 12.87 -6.74
CA GLY A 218 1.67 12.83 -5.82
C GLY A 218 1.34 13.35 -4.42
N GLN A 219 0.08 13.67 -4.14
CA GLN A 219 -0.40 14.05 -2.82
C GLN A 219 -1.22 12.92 -2.20
N ARG A 220 -1.16 12.84 -0.87
CA ARG A 220 -1.90 11.80 -0.17
C ARG A 220 -3.38 12.13 -0.07
N ASP A 221 -4.20 11.16 -0.43
CA ASP A 221 -5.65 11.14 -0.23
C ASP A 221 -6.03 10.27 0.98
N VAL A 222 -7.26 10.44 1.46
CA VAL A 222 -7.84 9.63 2.54
C VAL A 222 -9.23 9.15 2.13
N ALA A 223 -9.51 7.87 2.30
CA ALA A 223 -10.85 7.30 2.17
C ALA A 223 -11.40 6.92 3.54
N VAL A 224 -12.63 7.36 3.85
CA VAL A 224 -13.30 7.11 5.13
C VAL A 224 -14.66 6.47 4.90
N GLY A 225 -14.85 5.27 5.44
CA GLY A 225 -16.14 4.57 5.45
C GLY A 225 -17.11 5.15 6.48
N ASP A 226 -18.37 5.27 6.07
CA ASP A 226 -19.52 5.56 6.92
C ASP A 226 -20.66 4.60 6.53
N PRO A 227 -20.52 3.29 6.86
CA PRO A 227 -21.44 2.24 6.43
C PRO A 227 -22.85 2.39 7.00
N ARG A 228 -23.05 3.29 7.96
CA ARG A 228 -24.37 3.58 8.57
C ARG A 228 -24.99 4.86 8.04
N ALA A 229 -24.40 5.49 7.02
CA ALA A 229 -24.98 6.65 6.35
C ALA A 229 -26.26 6.29 5.60
N THR A 230 -27.18 7.25 5.51
CA THR A 230 -28.36 7.18 4.65
C THR A 230 -28.03 7.71 3.26
N VAL A 231 -28.38 6.95 2.21
CA VAL A 231 -28.23 7.34 0.79
C VAL A 231 -29.60 7.20 0.13
N GLY A 232 -30.03 8.16 -0.68
CA GLY A 232 -31.31 8.03 -1.42
C GLY A 232 -32.60 7.99 -0.60
N GLY A 233 -32.52 7.91 0.74
CA GLY A 233 -33.65 7.60 1.64
C GLY A 233 -33.51 6.25 2.34
N ASP A 234 -32.55 5.44 1.92
CA ASP A 234 -32.25 4.10 2.42
C ASP A 234 -31.32 4.19 3.63
N GLU A 235 -31.84 3.84 4.80
CA GLU A 235 -31.11 3.91 6.07
C GLU A 235 -29.99 2.86 6.10
N SER A 236 -28.81 3.26 6.59
CA SER A 236 -27.63 2.38 6.66
C SER A 236 -27.22 1.75 5.33
N ALA A 237 -27.58 2.34 4.18
CA ALA A 237 -27.03 1.91 2.89
C ALA A 237 -25.50 2.06 2.83
N GLY A 238 -24.98 3.09 3.51
CA GLY A 238 -23.55 3.34 3.63
C GLY A 238 -22.97 4.14 2.47
N LEU A 239 -21.83 4.78 2.73
CA LEU A 239 -21.04 5.48 1.72
C LEU A 239 -19.57 5.58 2.15
N VAL A 240 -18.69 5.93 1.20
CA VAL A 240 -17.30 6.31 1.45
C VAL A 240 -17.11 7.78 1.13
N ARG A 241 -16.46 8.53 2.03
CA ARG A 241 -16.02 9.91 1.79
C ARG A 241 -14.53 9.93 1.49
N VAL A 242 -14.17 10.52 0.36
CA VAL A 242 -12.78 10.74 -0.03
C VAL A 242 -12.41 12.19 0.27
N VAL A 243 -11.27 12.40 0.91
CA VAL A 243 -10.64 13.70 1.08
C VAL A 243 -9.39 13.72 0.21
N TYR A 244 -9.41 14.52 -0.86
CA TYR A 244 -8.26 14.64 -1.75
C TYR A 244 -7.19 15.55 -1.16
N GLY A 245 -5.94 15.11 -1.27
CA GLY A 245 -4.75 15.84 -0.85
C GLY A 245 -4.59 17.19 -1.55
N GLY A 246 -3.68 18.02 -1.03
CA GLY A 246 -3.34 19.31 -1.65
C GLY A 246 -4.49 20.34 -1.70
N GLY A 247 -5.59 20.12 -0.96
CA GLY A 247 -6.75 21.00 -0.96
C GLY A 247 -7.68 20.83 -2.16
N LYS A 248 -7.65 19.65 -2.82
CA LYS A 248 -8.48 19.34 -3.99
C LYS A 248 -9.95 19.01 -3.69
N GLY A 249 -10.34 19.07 -2.41
CA GLY A 249 -11.73 18.93 -1.97
C GLY A 249 -12.11 17.50 -1.60
N THR A 250 -13.40 17.20 -1.65
CA THR A 250 -13.97 15.93 -1.17
C THR A 250 -14.94 15.32 -2.17
N ALA A 251 -15.12 14.00 -2.11
CA ALA A 251 -16.14 13.26 -2.85
C ALA A 251 -16.92 12.31 -1.92
N GLU A 252 -18.19 12.08 -2.22
CA GLU A 252 -19.00 11.01 -1.60
C GLU A 252 -19.24 9.92 -2.64
N ILE A 253 -18.97 8.68 -2.27
CA ILE A 253 -19.04 7.50 -3.13
C ILE A 253 -20.03 6.51 -2.52
N HIS A 254 -21.04 6.12 -3.29
CA HIS A 254 -22.12 5.21 -2.88
C HIS A 254 -22.74 4.54 -4.12
N GLN A 255 -23.55 3.49 -3.92
CA GLN A 255 -24.09 2.67 -5.00
C GLN A 255 -25.10 3.38 -5.92
N ASP A 256 -25.75 4.46 -5.48
CA ASP A 256 -26.59 5.29 -6.39
C ASP A 256 -25.79 6.09 -7.45
N LEU A 257 -24.45 6.12 -7.38
CA LEU A 257 -23.65 6.73 -8.43
C LEU A 257 -23.59 5.81 -9.66
N ALA A 258 -23.86 6.35 -10.84
CA ALA A 258 -23.90 5.57 -12.09
C ALA A 258 -22.59 4.80 -12.43
N ALA A 259 -21.45 5.20 -11.84
CA ALA A 259 -20.16 4.56 -12.04
C ALA A 259 -19.83 3.49 -10.97
N VAL A 260 -20.66 3.37 -9.94
CA VAL A 260 -20.55 2.38 -8.86
C VAL A 260 -21.56 1.26 -9.15
N PRO A 261 -21.12 0.00 -9.24
CA PRO A 261 -22.01 -1.15 -9.39
C PRO A 261 -23.00 -1.28 -8.22
N GLY A 262 -24.16 -1.87 -8.49
CA GLY A 262 -25.22 -2.08 -7.49
C GLY A 262 -26.28 -0.98 -7.51
N GLY A 263 -27.04 -0.91 -6.43
CA GLY A 263 -27.92 0.21 -6.05
C GLY A 263 -27.88 0.37 -4.53
N ALA A 264 -28.20 1.54 -3.99
CA ALA A 264 -28.27 1.68 -2.54
C ALA A 264 -29.58 1.05 -2.03
N GLU A 265 -29.46 0.16 -1.06
CA GLU A 265 -30.56 -0.47 -0.35
C GLU A 265 -30.35 -0.32 1.17
N ALA A 266 -31.43 -0.44 1.93
CA ALA A 266 -31.32 -0.22 3.37
C ALA A 266 -30.52 -1.36 4.03
N GLU A 267 -29.56 -0.98 4.87
CA GLU A 267 -28.64 -1.89 5.59
C GLU A 267 -27.54 -2.59 4.75
N ASP A 268 -27.23 -2.16 3.52
CA ASP A 268 -26.12 -2.74 2.70
C ASP A 268 -24.71 -2.55 3.30
N TRP A 269 -24.54 -1.50 4.10
CA TRP A 269 -23.28 -1.15 4.76
C TRP A 269 -22.11 -0.91 3.79
N TYR A 270 -22.34 -0.21 2.68
CA TYR A 270 -21.29 0.18 1.75
C TYR A 270 -20.16 0.94 2.47
N GLY A 271 -18.95 0.39 2.41
CA GLY A 271 -17.79 0.96 3.10
C GLY A 271 -17.51 0.39 4.49
N GLU A 272 -18.12 -0.75 4.87
CA GLU A 272 -17.82 -1.45 6.14
C GLU A 272 -16.37 -1.91 6.19
N SER A 273 -15.81 -2.36 5.07
CA SER A 273 -14.40 -2.73 4.95
C SER A 273 -13.75 -2.04 3.75
N LEU A 274 -12.49 -1.63 3.90
CA LEU A 274 -11.72 -0.92 2.87
C LEU A 274 -10.32 -1.52 2.71
N ALA A 275 -9.81 -1.54 1.48
CA ALA A 275 -8.40 -1.75 1.18
C ALA A 275 -7.98 -0.87 0.01
N VAL A 276 -6.67 -0.63 -0.14
CA VAL A 276 -6.13 0.20 -1.22
C VAL A 276 -4.92 -0.47 -1.84
N PHE A 277 -4.82 -0.40 -3.16
CA PHE A 277 -3.72 -0.91 -3.96
C PHE A 277 -3.88 -0.43 -5.40
N ASP A 278 -2.82 -0.49 -6.20
CA ASP A 278 -2.88 -0.25 -7.64
C ASP A 278 -3.19 -1.59 -8.36
N HIS A 279 -4.48 -1.87 -8.60
CA HIS A 279 -4.92 -3.14 -9.18
C HIS A 279 -4.56 -3.26 -10.66
N ASN A 280 -4.63 -2.14 -11.39
CA ASN A 280 -4.41 -2.11 -12.83
C ASN A 280 -2.97 -1.74 -13.23
N LEU A 281 -2.12 -1.41 -12.25
CA LEU A 281 -0.72 -1.01 -12.38
C LEU A 281 -0.52 0.27 -13.19
N ASP A 282 -1.43 1.23 -13.05
CA ASP A 282 -1.41 2.48 -13.79
C ASP A 282 -0.84 3.69 -13.02
N GLY A 283 -0.43 3.47 -11.77
CA GLY A 283 0.13 4.50 -10.88
C GLY A 283 -0.87 5.21 -9.98
N CYS A 284 -2.16 5.07 -10.25
CA CYS A 284 -3.20 5.61 -9.38
C CYS A 284 -3.60 4.54 -8.35
N THR A 285 -3.83 4.98 -7.12
CA THR A 285 -4.33 4.06 -6.09
C THR A 285 -5.78 3.72 -6.40
N ASP A 286 -6.14 2.45 -6.36
CA ASP A 286 -7.52 1.98 -6.46
C ASP A 286 -8.10 1.72 -5.06
N LEU A 287 -9.41 1.89 -4.94
CA LEU A 287 -10.14 1.67 -3.70
C LEU A 287 -10.95 0.38 -3.78
N VAL A 288 -10.72 -0.54 -2.84
CA VAL A 288 -11.57 -1.70 -2.59
C VAL A 288 -12.60 -1.33 -1.53
N VAL A 289 -13.86 -1.58 -1.83
CA VAL A 289 -14.99 -1.36 -0.92
C VAL A 289 -15.77 -2.65 -0.73
N GLY A 290 -15.83 -3.13 0.51
CA GLY A 290 -16.72 -4.22 0.91
C GLY A 290 -18.12 -3.71 1.23
N VAL A 291 -19.12 -4.49 0.81
CA VAL A 291 -20.56 -4.25 1.02
C VAL A 291 -21.15 -5.55 1.55
N PRO A 292 -20.81 -5.96 2.79
CA PRO A 292 -21.08 -7.32 3.25
C PRO A 292 -22.55 -7.62 3.50
N ALA A 293 -23.45 -6.64 3.42
CA ALA A 293 -24.88 -6.82 3.62
C ALA A 293 -25.69 -6.62 2.33
N GLU A 294 -25.03 -6.56 1.16
CA GLU A 294 -25.71 -6.49 -0.14
C GLU A 294 -26.63 -7.70 -0.38
N ASP A 295 -27.85 -7.42 -0.83
CA ASP A 295 -28.82 -8.43 -1.27
C ASP A 295 -28.65 -8.76 -2.77
N LEU A 296 -28.30 -10.01 -3.10
CA LEU A 296 -28.09 -10.43 -4.49
C LEU A 296 -29.04 -11.54 -4.91
N GLY A 297 -29.71 -11.35 -6.04
CA GLY A 297 -30.55 -12.39 -6.65
C GLY A 297 -31.73 -12.86 -5.76
N GLY A 298 -32.08 -12.09 -4.73
CA GLY A 298 -33.12 -12.41 -3.74
C GLY A 298 -32.62 -13.16 -2.50
N ALA A 299 -31.32 -13.43 -2.38
CA ALA A 299 -30.69 -13.87 -1.14
C ALA A 299 -30.21 -12.63 -0.37
N ALA A 300 -30.50 -12.61 0.93
CA ALA A 300 -30.21 -11.45 1.78
C ALA A 300 -28.78 -11.48 2.32
N ASP A 301 -28.13 -10.33 2.52
CA ASP A 301 -26.81 -10.22 3.14
C ASP A 301 -25.72 -11.10 2.49
N THR A 302 -25.81 -11.31 1.17
CA THR A 302 -24.85 -12.13 0.40
C THR A 302 -23.51 -11.44 0.28
N GLY A 303 -23.54 -10.12 0.18
CA GLY A 303 -22.39 -9.24 0.09
C GLY A 303 -21.76 -9.14 -1.30
N MET A 304 -21.00 -8.07 -1.49
CA MET A 304 -20.17 -7.85 -2.68
C MET A 304 -18.89 -7.06 -2.36
N VAL A 305 -17.98 -7.03 -3.33
CA VAL A 305 -16.80 -6.16 -3.30
C VAL A 305 -16.70 -5.35 -4.59
N ASN A 306 -16.51 -4.04 -4.46
CA ASN A 306 -16.20 -3.15 -5.58
C ASN A 306 -14.73 -2.76 -5.57
N VAL A 307 -14.08 -2.75 -6.74
CA VAL A 307 -12.77 -2.11 -6.94
C VAL A 307 -12.97 -0.89 -7.82
N LEU A 308 -12.88 0.29 -7.22
CA LEU A 308 -13.00 1.58 -7.88
C LEU A 308 -11.62 2.03 -8.34
N TYR A 309 -11.46 2.17 -9.66
CA TYR A 309 -10.17 2.56 -10.22
C TYR A 309 -9.87 4.04 -9.96
N GLY A 310 -8.62 4.30 -9.54
CA GLY A 310 -8.03 5.62 -9.48
C GLY A 310 -7.97 6.27 -10.87
N ASP A 311 -8.01 7.60 -10.89
CA ASP A 311 -7.95 8.38 -12.12
C ASP A 311 -7.50 9.81 -11.82
N PRO A 312 -6.73 10.49 -12.68
CA PRO A 312 -6.34 11.88 -12.47
C PRO A 312 -7.49 12.86 -12.17
N ALA A 313 -8.71 12.56 -12.61
CA ALA A 313 -9.90 13.34 -12.32
C ALA A 313 -10.63 12.93 -11.01
N GLY A 314 -10.11 11.93 -10.30
CA GLY A 314 -10.65 11.34 -9.08
C GLY A 314 -11.38 10.01 -9.30
N LEU A 315 -11.62 9.27 -8.21
CA LEU A 315 -12.39 8.03 -8.20
C LEU A 315 -13.72 8.21 -8.95
N THR A 316 -14.17 7.16 -9.64
CA THR A 316 -15.40 7.10 -10.44
C THR A 316 -15.39 7.94 -11.73
N ARG A 317 -14.28 8.62 -12.07
CA ARG A 317 -14.16 9.41 -13.30
C ARG A 317 -13.47 8.69 -14.47
N GLY A 318 -12.73 7.64 -14.17
CA GLY A 318 -11.97 6.87 -15.16
C GLY A 318 -12.62 5.55 -15.57
N LYS A 319 -11.82 4.49 -15.52
CA LYS A 319 -12.22 3.13 -15.86
C LYS A 319 -13.43 2.68 -15.02
N PRO A 320 -14.42 1.98 -15.60
CA PRO A 320 -15.52 1.40 -14.84
C PRO A 320 -15.03 0.48 -13.73
N ALA A 321 -15.66 0.55 -12.57
CA ALA A 321 -15.33 -0.30 -11.43
C ALA A 321 -15.43 -1.78 -11.76
N LEU A 322 -14.60 -2.59 -11.11
CA LEU A 322 -14.73 -4.05 -11.10
C LEU A 322 -15.68 -4.43 -9.97
N ASN A 323 -16.72 -5.20 -10.28
CA ASN A 323 -17.63 -5.77 -9.30
C ASN A 323 -17.32 -7.25 -9.08
N LEU A 324 -17.26 -7.68 -7.83
CA LEU A 324 -17.04 -9.05 -7.40
C LEU A 324 -18.24 -9.51 -6.57
N GLU A 325 -18.98 -10.47 -7.13
CA GLU A 325 -20.15 -11.06 -6.49
C GLU A 325 -20.27 -12.53 -6.87
N GLN A 326 -20.84 -13.34 -5.97
CA GLN A 326 -21.07 -14.77 -6.22
C GLN A 326 -22.07 -14.96 -7.38
N GLY A 327 -21.90 -16.02 -8.16
CA GLY A 327 -22.70 -16.32 -9.33
C GLY A 327 -22.43 -15.47 -10.58
N LYS A 328 -21.44 -14.56 -10.57
CA LYS A 328 -21.05 -13.74 -11.73
C LYS A 328 -19.58 -13.87 -12.11
N GLY A 329 -19.30 -13.54 -13.37
CA GLY A 329 -17.94 -13.49 -13.89
C GLY A 329 -17.36 -14.88 -14.16
N THR A 330 -16.12 -15.09 -13.76
CA THR A 330 -15.35 -16.33 -13.97
C THR A 330 -14.73 -16.79 -12.65
N GLY A 331 -14.03 -17.93 -12.66
CA GLY A 331 -13.34 -18.44 -11.47
C GLY A 331 -14.31 -18.99 -10.42
N SER A 332 -13.92 -18.91 -9.15
CA SER A 332 -14.75 -19.38 -8.03
C SER A 332 -16.02 -18.54 -7.87
N LEU A 333 -15.95 -17.22 -8.05
CA LEU A 333 -17.11 -16.33 -7.99
C LEU A 333 -18.17 -16.71 -9.02
N GLY A 334 -17.77 -16.97 -10.26
CA GLY A 334 -18.72 -17.39 -11.30
C GLY A 334 -19.31 -18.80 -11.10
N ALA A 335 -18.68 -19.61 -10.25
CA ALA A 335 -19.08 -20.98 -9.97
C ALA A 335 -19.85 -21.14 -8.63
N SER A 336 -19.77 -20.15 -7.74
CA SER A 336 -20.49 -20.14 -6.47
C SER A 336 -21.92 -19.65 -6.65
N THR A 337 -22.74 -19.85 -5.61
CA THR A 337 -24.13 -19.41 -5.56
C THR A 337 -24.27 -18.46 -4.38
N SER A 338 -24.99 -17.35 -4.57
CA SER A 338 -25.32 -16.45 -3.46
C SER A 338 -26.30 -17.11 -2.50
N GLU A 339 -25.93 -17.19 -1.23
CA GLU A 339 -26.72 -17.71 -0.14
C GLU A 339 -26.92 -16.64 0.94
N ALA A 340 -28.02 -16.76 1.68
CA ALA A 340 -28.38 -15.70 2.62
C ALA A 340 -27.38 -15.68 3.79
N GLY A 341 -26.66 -14.58 3.96
CA GLY A 341 -25.68 -14.41 5.02
C GLY A 341 -24.23 -14.75 4.64
N ASP A 342 -23.89 -15.00 3.37
CA ASP A 342 -22.51 -15.28 2.93
C ASP A 342 -21.54 -14.13 3.28
N ARG A 343 -22.03 -12.89 3.15
CA ARG A 343 -21.37 -11.64 3.52
C ARG A 343 -20.01 -11.43 2.87
N LEU A 344 -19.91 -11.65 1.56
CA LEU A 344 -18.72 -11.33 0.77
C LEU A 344 -18.29 -9.87 0.99
N GLY A 345 -16.99 -9.70 1.27
CA GLY A 345 -16.43 -8.39 1.56
C GLY A 345 -16.50 -7.99 3.04
N HIS A 346 -16.89 -8.91 3.93
CA HIS A 346 -16.85 -8.68 5.38
C HIS A 346 -15.47 -8.24 5.87
N ALA A 347 -14.42 -8.84 5.33
CA ALA A 347 -13.05 -8.42 5.52
C ALA A 347 -12.31 -8.43 4.17
N VAL A 348 -11.49 -7.41 3.93
CA VAL A 348 -10.69 -7.30 2.70
C VAL A 348 -9.23 -6.98 3.01
N ALA A 349 -8.32 -7.59 2.25
CA ALA A 349 -6.90 -7.27 2.23
C ALA A 349 -6.43 -7.20 0.77
N ALA A 350 -5.71 -6.16 0.41
CA ALA A 350 -5.20 -5.96 -0.95
C ALA A 350 -3.80 -5.37 -0.91
N GLY A 351 -3.05 -5.60 -1.98
CA GLY A 351 -1.69 -5.13 -2.11
C GLY A 351 -0.99 -5.75 -3.31
N HIS A 352 0.34 -5.75 -3.26
CA HIS A 352 1.17 -6.37 -4.28
C HIS A 352 2.09 -7.42 -3.68
N THR A 353 2.32 -8.50 -4.42
CA THR A 353 3.33 -9.49 -4.08
C THR A 353 4.74 -8.89 -4.16
N ASP A 354 5.75 -9.63 -3.69
CA ASP A 354 7.18 -9.29 -3.89
C ASP A 354 7.58 -9.18 -5.38
N THR A 355 6.84 -9.82 -6.27
CA THR A 355 6.94 -9.72 -7.74
C THR A 355 6.03 -8.66 -8.36
N VAL A 356 5.36 -7.85 -7.52
CA VAL A 356 4.47 -6.74 -7.92
C VAL A 356 3.20 -7.20 -8.63
N LEU A 357 2.76 -8.44 -8.38
CA LEU A 357 1.44 -8.90 -8.83
C LEU A 357 0.37 -8.34 -7.88
N PRO A 358 -0.66 -7.65 -8.39
CA PRO A 358 -1.75 -7.14 -7.57
C PRO A 358 -2.61 -8.30 -7.07
N TYR A 359 -2.90 -8.32 -5.76
CA TYR A 359 -3.78 -9.28 -5.13
C TYR A 359 -4.90 -8.59 -4.35
N LEU A 360 -6.02 -9.30 -4.21
CA LEU A 360 -7.12 -8.97 -3.32
C LEU A 360 -7.64 -10.26 -2.68
N VAL A 361 -7.85 -10.24 -1.37
CA VAL A 361 -8.51 -11.30 -0.61
C VAL A 361 -9.78 -10.72 0.00
N ALA A 362 -10.90 -11.40 -0.18
CA ALA A 362 -12.18 -11.03 0.42
C ALA A 362 -12.75 -12.22 1.20
N GLY A 363 -13.13 -12.00 2.45
CA GLY A 363 -13.78 -13.00 3.29
C GLY A 363 -15.29 -13.10 3.04
N LEU A 364 -15.82 -14.32 3.17
CA LEU A 364 -17.25 -14.68 3.15
C LEU A 364 -17.54 -15.55 4.39
N PRO A 365 -17.51 -14.98 5.60
CA PRO A 365 -17.55 -15.76 6.84
C PRO A 365 -18.89 -16.45 7.11
N GLY A 366 -19.93 -16.22 6.33
CA GLY A 366 -21.20 -16.94 6.45
C GLY A 366 -21.47 -17.94 5.33
N GLU A 367 -20.52 -18.16 4.42
CA GLU A 367 -20.67 -19.17 3.36
C GLU A 367 -20.96 -20.55 3.95
N ASP A 368 -22.00 -21.21 3.43
CA ASP A 368 -22.26 -22.62 3.74
C ASP A 368 -21.40 -23.53 2.85
N LEU A 369 -20.80 -24.57 3.44
CA LEU A 369 -20.08 -25.61 2.69
C LEU A 369 -20.92 -26.88 2.66
N GLY A 370 -21.76 -27.01 1.62
CA GLY A 370 -22.72 -28.09 1.52
C GLY A 370 -23.82 -27.97 2.57
N ASP A 371 -23.86 -28.89 3.53
CA ASP A 371 -24.83 -28.84 4.65
C ASP A 371 -24.24 -28.19 5.93
N ILE A 372 -22.99 -27.72 5.87
CA ILE A 372 -22.25 -27.17 7.01
C ILE A 372 -22.44 -25.66 7.02
N ARG A 373 -23.29 -25.19 7.93
CA ARG A 373 -23.67 -23.77 7.97
C ARG A 373 -22.58 -22.86 8.50
N ASP A 374 -22.44 -21.69 7.90
CA ASP A 374 -21.51 -20.63 8.33
C ASP A 374 -20.08 -21.16 8.51
N ALA A 375 -19.68 -22.17 7.73
CA ALA A 375 -18.30 -22.68 7.74
C ALA A 375 -17.34 -21.58 7.25
N GLY A 376 -17.81 -20.78 6.30
CA GLY A 376 -17.12 -19.64 5.75
C GLY A 376 -16.17 -20.00 4.62
N SER A 377 -15.76 -18.97 3.90
CA SER A 377 -14.86 -19.06 2.77
C SER A 377 -14.12 -17.74 2.55
N SER A 378 -13.22 -17.74 1.57
CA SER A 378 -12.59 -16.53 1.07
C SER A 378 -12.40 -16.63 -0.45
N VAL A 379 -12.35 -15.48 -1.10
CA VAL A 379 -11.99 -15.36 -2.51
C VAL A 379 -10.65 -14.65 -2.60
N TYR A 380 -9.69 -15.31 -3.23
CA TYR A 380 -8.36 -14.79 -3.55
C TYR A 380 -8.27 -14.44 -5.04
N LEU A 381 -8.08 -13.17 -5.34
CA LEU A 381 -7.86 -12.62 -6.68
C LEU A 381 -6.37 -12.32 -6.84
N LEU A 382 -5.74 -12.87 -7.88
CA LEU A 382 -4.37 -12.53 -8.29
C LEU A 382 -4.36 -12.15 -9.77
N GLY A 383 -4.18 -10.86 -10.06
CA GLY A 383 -4.50 -10.30 -11.37
C GLY A 383 -5.99 -10.41 -11.66
N THR A 384 -6.38 -11.11 -12.74
CA THR A 384 -7.78 -11.26 -13.17
C THR A 384 -8.44 -12.58 -12.75
N THR A 385 -7.69 -13.48 -12.13
CA THR A 385 -8.17 -14.83 -11.79
C THR A 385 -8.49 -14.90 -10.31
N ASN A 386 -9.71 -15.31 -9.99
CA ASN A 386 -10.15 -15.54 -8.62
C ASN A 386 -10.32 -17.03 -8.32
N VAL A 387 -9.91 -17.43 -7.12
CA VAL A 387 -10.05 -18.78 -6.57
C VAL A 387 -10.65 -18.72 -5.17
N GLY A 388 -11.45 -19.73 -4.83
CA GLY A 388 -12.02 -19.88 -3.50
C GLY A 388 -11.04 -20.64 -2.60
N VAL A 389 -10.96 -20.25 -1.33
CA VAL A 389 -10.16 -20.92 -0.31
C VAL A 389 -11.00 -21.07 0.94
N HIS A 390 -11.10 -22.31 1.43
CA HIS A 390 -11.84 -22.72 2.61
C HIS A 390 -11.25 -24.04 3.16
N GLN A 391 -11.73 -24.57 4.29
CA GLN A 391 -11.13 -25.77 4.93
C GLN A 391 -11.27 -27.08 4.15
N ASP A 392 -12.18 -27.16 3.17
CA ASP A 392 -12.27 -28.29 2.23
C ASP A 392 -11.32 -28.15 1.01
N THR A 393 -10.62 -27.01 0.89
CA THR A 393 -9.63 -26.81 -0.17
C THR A 393 -8.42 -27.71 0.05
N ALA A 394 -7.98 -28.40 -1.00
CA ALA A 394 -6.88 -29.37 -0.91
C ALA A 394 -5.61 -28.74 -0.31
N GLY A 395 -5.12 -29.33 0.78
CA GLY A 395 -3.90 -28.90 1.46
C GLY A 395 -4.11 -27.84 2.55
N VAL A 396 -5.29 -27.22 2.64
CA VAL A 396 -5.65 -26.36 3.77
C VAL A 396 -5.90 -27.25 4.99
N PRO A 397 -5.18 -27.08 6.10
CA PRO A 397 -5.39 -27.88 7.32
C PRO A 397 -6.75 -27.60 7.98
N GLY A 398 -7.26 -28.58 8.73
CA GLY A 398 -8.57 -28.49 9.40
C GLY A 398 -9.68 -29.20 8.61
N ALA A 399 -10.90 -29.13 9.12
CA ALA A 399 -12.11 -29.59 8.44
C ALA A 399 -13.19 -28.53 8.68
N PRO A 400 -14.10 -28.30 7.73
CA PRO A 400 -15.18 -27.33 7.94
C PRO A 400 -16.15 -27.84 9.01
N GLU A 401 -16.52 -26.93 9.90
CA GLU A 401 -17.44 -27.13 10.99
C GLU A 401 -18.46 -25.98 11.01
N LYS A 402 -19.52 -26.19 11.77
CA LYS A 402 -20.60 -25.20 11.83
C LYS A 402 -20.11 -23.95 12.58
N ASN A 403 -20.28 -22.79 11.95
CA ASN A 403 -19.87 -21.49 12.48
C ASN A 403 -18.36 -21.31 12.63
N ASP A 404 -17.51 -21.98 11.83
CA ASP A 404 -16.06 -21.70 11.80
C ASP A 404 -15.78 -20.27 11.36
N ARG A 405 -16.60 -19.77 10.43
CA ARG A 405 -16.52 -18.42 9.89
C ARG A 405 -15.16 -18.13 9.28
N PHE A 406 -14.64 -19.08 8.52
CA PHE A 406 -13.44 -18.90 7.72
C PHE A 406 -13.53 -17.61 6.89
N GLY A 407 -12.51 -16.77 6.95
CA GLY A 407 -12.54 -15.46 6.27
C GLY A 407 -13.11 -14.32 7.12
N ALA A 408 -13.43 -14.54 8.40
CA ALA A 408 -13.90 -13.48 9.29
C ALA A 408 -12.90 -12.33 9.45
N ALA A 409 -11.61 -12.64 9.36
CA ALA A 409 -10.53 -11.66 9.29
C ALA A 409 -9.52 -12.10 8.22
N VAL A 410 -8.97 -11.13 7.47
CA VAL A 410 -7.93 -11.39 6.46
C VAL A 410 -6.85 -10.32 6.56
N SER A 411 -5.59 -10.73 6.37
CA SER A 411 -4.45 -9.82 6.25
C SER A 411 -3.40 -10.44 5.34
N ALA A 412 -2.59 -9.61 4.68
CA ALA A 412 -1.51 -10.09 3.82
C ALA A 412 -0.29 -9.17 3.88
N SER A 413 0.88 -9.77 3.67
CA SER A 413 2.16 -9.12 3.36
C SER A 413 2.46 -9.34 1.87
N PRO A 414 3.57 -8.84 1.32
CA PRO A 414 3.96 -9.16 -0.06
C PRO A 414 4.26 -10.64 -0.34
N ARG A 415 4.35 -11.50 0.68
CA ARG A 415 4.72 -12.93 0.52
C ARG A 415 3.69 -13.90 1.07
N HIS A 416 2.99 -13.52 2.13
CA HIS A 416 2.11 -14.41 2.87
C HIS A 416 0.77 -13.73 3.11
N LEU A 417 -0.28 -14.54 3.19
CA LEU A 417 -1.60 -14.14 3.66
C LEU A 417 -2.00 -14.98 4.86
N ALA A 418 -2.82 -14.40 5.73
CA ALA A 418 -3.43 -15.06 6.87
C ALA A 418 -4.94 -14.88 6.84
N ILE A 419 -5.66 -15.95 7.19
CA ILE A 419 -7.11 -15.97 7.22
C ILE A 419 -7.55 -16.49 8.59
N GLY A 420 -8.29 -15.65 9.31
CA GLY A 420 -8.85 -15.94 10.62
C GLY A 420 -10.09 -16.83 10.54
N ILE A 421 -10.18 -17.76 11.49
CA ILE A 421 -11.28 -18.71 11.67
C ILE A 421 -11.66 -18.70 13.17
N PRO A 422 -12.22 -17.59 13.69
CA PRO A 422 -12.48 -17.46 15.13
C PRO A 422 -13.48 -18.47 15.68
N GLY A 423 -14.24 -19.13 14.81
CA GLY A 423 -15.24 -20.12 15.19
C GLY A 423 -14.70 -21.54 15.36
N GLU A 424 -13.49 -21.82 14.88
CA GLU A 424 -12.90 -23.17 14.85
C GLU A 424 -12.96 -23.85 16.21
N ALA A 425 -13.36 -25.13 16.22
CA ALA A 425 -13.21 -25.96 17.41
C ALA A 425 -11.82 -26.61 17.48
N ILE A 426 -11.10 -26.40 18.58
CA ILE A 426 -9.86 -27.13 18.87
C ILE A 426 -10.20 -28.28 19.81
N GLY A 427 -10.38 -29.47 19.26
CA GLY A 427 -10.82 -30.65 20.02
C GLY A 427 -12.30 -30.52 20.43
N ASP A 428 -12.59 -30.42 21.73
CA ASP A 428 -13.94 -30.23 22.27
C ASP A 428 -14.25 -28.76 22.66
N LYS A 429 -13.33 -27.85 22.36
CA LYS A 429 -13.39 -26.43 22.74
C LYS A 429 -13.97 -25.61 21.59
N ALA A 430 -15.27 -25.34 21.62
CA ALA A 430 -15.94 -24.60 20.56
C ALA A 430 -15.47 -23.15 20.50
N SER A 431 -15.27 -22.60 19.30
CA SER A 431 -14.82 -21.22 19.09
C SER A 431 -13.55 -20.86 19.86
N ALA A 432 -12.66 -21.84 20.00
CA ALA A 432 -11.28 -21.59 20.42
C ALA A 432 -10.55 -20.78 19.35
N GLY A 433 -10.86 -21.05 18.08
CA GLY A 433 -10.39 -20.29 16.94
C GLY A 433 -9.06 -20.76 16.38
N GLY A 434 -8.77 -20.31 15.16
CA GLY A 434 -7.57 -20.63 14.42
C GLY A 434 -7.22 -19.60 13.35
N THR A 435 -6.04 -19.75 12.75
CA THR A 435 -5.60 -18.93 11.63
C THR A 435 -4.89 -19.78 10.59
N GLN A 436 -5.35 -19.73 9.34
CA GLN A 436 -4.63 -20.30 8.20
C GLN A 436 -3.52 -19.38 7.74
N ILE A 437 -2.38 -19.96 7.38
CA ILE A 437 -1.23 -19.24 6.82
C ILE A 437 -0.96 -19.81 5.43
N LEU A 438 -0.94 -18.94 4.42
CA LEU A 438 -0.70 -19.30 3.03
C LEU A 438 0.37 -18.40 2.39
N ALA A 439 1.03 -18.90 1.35
CA ALA A 439 1.87 -18.10 0.46
C ALA A 439 1.07 -17.67 -0.77
N HIS A 440 1.41 -16.51 -1.34
CA HIS A 440 0.85 -16.09 -2.62
C HIS A 440 1.25 -17.07 -3.74
N GLY A 441 0.33 -17.28 -4.69
CA GLY A 441 0.65 -17.97 -5.93
C GLY A 441 1.78 -17.26 -6.70
N THR A 442 2.65 -18.02 -7.35
CA THR A 442 3.86 -17.50 -8.02
C THR A 442 3.58 -16.84 -9.37
N ASP A 443 2.41 -17.11 -9.95
CA ASP A 443 2.00 -16.63 -11.28
C ASP A 443 0.51 -16.26 -11.27
N THR A 444 0.09 -15.40 -12.19
CA THR A 444 -1.32 -15.00 -12.33
C THR A 444 -2.23 -16.22 -12.48
N GLY A 445 -3.21 -16.35 -11.60
CA GLY A 445 -4.15 -17.49 -11.56
C GLY A 445 -3.66 -18.74 -10.84
N ALA A 446 -2.48 -18.72 -10.23
CA ALA A 446 -2.12 -19.71 -9.23
C ALA A 446 -2.94 -19.51 -7.96
N ALA A 447 -3.44 -20.63 -7.39
CA ALA A 447 -4.03 -20.62 -6.06
C ALA A 447 -2.95 -20.33 -5.00
N PRO A 448 -3.32 -19.73 -3.85
CA PRO A 448 -2.39 -19.58 -2.75
C PRO A 448 -1.99 -20.96 -2.20
N GLU A 449 -0.74 -21.10 -1.79
CA GLU A 449 -0.19 -22.36 -1.26
C GLU A 449 -0.39 -22.42 0.25
N PRO A 450 -1.11 -23.40 0.80
CA PRO A 450 -1.24 -23.57 2.25
C PRO A 450 0.12 -23.90 2.88
N LEU A 451 0.51 -23.14 3.91
CA LEU A 451 1.77 -23.34 4.63
C LEU A 451 1.56 -23.98 6.00
N GLY A 452 0.43 -23.68 6.64
CA GLY A 452 0.09 -24.22 7.95
C GLY A 452 -1.11 -23.56 8.59
N PHE A 453 -1.37 -23.99 9.82
CA PHE A 453 -2.45 -23.54 10.67
C PHE A 453 -1.86 -23.16 12.03
N ALA A 454 -2.40 -22.11 12.65
CA ALA A 454 -2.00 -21.60 13.95
C ALA A 454 -3.19 -21.56 14.92
N ASP A 455 -3.01 -22.15 16.09
CA ASP A 455 -3.90 -22.14 17.26
C ASP A 455 -3.10 -22.20 18.57
N GLN A 456 -3.75 -21.99 19.72
CA GLN A 456 -3.12 -21.93 21.04
C GLN A 456 -2.58 -23.28 21.56
N ASP A 457 -3.04 -24.42 21.03
CA ASP A 457 -2.55 -25.77 21.37
C ASP A 457 -1.40 -26.21 20.44
N ASN A 458 -1.06 -25.44 19.39
CA ASN A 458 0.09 -25.75 18.55
C ASN A 458 1.42 -25.70 19.31
N THR A 459 2.27 -26.68 19.02
CA THR A 459 3.61 -26.73 19.63
C THR A 459 4.42 -25.50 19.28
N GLY A 460 4.81 -24.73 20.32
CA GLY A 460 5.61 -23.51 20.16
C GLY A 460 4.78 -22.23 20.11
N ILE A 461 3.45 -22.33 20.26
CA ILE A 461 2.58 -21.23 20.67
C ILE A 461 2.23 -21.45 22.15
N ASN A 462 2.33 -20.41 22.97
CA ASN A 462 2.01 -20.49 24.39
C ASN A 462 0.52 -20.26 24.64
N GLY A 463 0.08 -20.66 25.83
CA GLY A 463 -1.33 -20.71 26.21
C GLY A 463 -1.91 -22.10 26.01
N SER A 464 -3.22 -22.18 26.06
CA SER A 464 -4.00 -23.36 25.68
C SER A 464 -5.29 -22.85 25.06
N ALA A 465 -5.86 -23.61 24.14
CA ALA A 465 -7.18 -23.28 23.62
C ALA A 465 -8.22 -23.44 24.74
N GLU A 466 -9.21 -22.56 24.77
CA GLU A 466 -10.39 -22.60 25.61
C GLU A 466 -11.64 -22.27 24.78
N SER A 467 -12.82 -22.61 25.27
CA SER A 467 -14.03 -22.32 24.50
C SER A 467 -14.31 -20.82 24.53
N GLY A 468 -14.36 -20.20 23.36
CA GLY A 468 -14.67 -18.78 23.22
C GLY A 468 -13.47 -17.85 23.13
N ASP A 469 -12.24 -18.34 23.12
CA ASP A 469 -11.01 -17.53 22.94
C ASP A 469 -11.04 -16.71 21.65
N GLN A 470 -11.58 -17.32 20.58
CA GLN A 470 -11.66 -16.73 19.24
C GLN A 470 -10.28 -16.33 18.69
N PHE A 471 -9.27 -17.19 18.87
CA PHE A 471 -7.98 -17.00 18.22
C PHE A 471 -8.16 -16.81 16.71
N GLY A 472 -7.57 -15.75 16.14
CA GLY A 472 -7.78 -15.40 14.74
C GLY A 472 -9.00 -14.51 14.48
N ALA A 473 -9.70 -14.01 15.51
CA ALA A 473 -10.76 -13.00 15.35
C ALA A 473 -10.25 -11.70 14.72
N ALA A 474 -8.96 -11.42 14.86
CA ALA A 474 -8.24 -10.39 14.14
C ALA A 474 -6.85 -10.91 13.73
N VAL A 475 -6.41 -10.51 12.54
CA VAL A 475 -5.05 -10.78 12.05
C VAL A 475 -4.48 -9.52 11.44
N ALA A 476 -3.19 -9.28 11.65
CA ALA A 476 -2.46 -8.18 11.01
C ALA A 476 -1.04 -8.62 10.64
N MET A 477 -0.60 -8.32 9.43
CA MET A 477 0.67 -8.78 8.88
C MET A 477 1.50 -7.65 8.29
N THR A 478 2.82 -7.76 8.41
CA THR A 478 3.74 -6.87 7.69
C THR A 478 5.05 -7.58 7.32
N GLY A 479 5.66 -7.14 6.21
CA GLY A 479 6.92 -7.70 5.72
C GLY A 479 8.07 -7.46 6.69
N TYR A 480 8.82 -8.51 7.01
CA TYR A 480 9.95 -8.47 7.93
C TYR A 480 11.24 -8.79 7.17
N ARG A 481 12.21 -7.88 7.30
CA ARG A 481 13.57 -8.04 6.78
C ARG A 481 14.50 -8.42 7.94
N PRO A 482 14.86 -9.71 8.07
CA PRO A 482 15.78 -10.15 9.11
C PRO A 482 17.15 -9.46 9.00
N SER A 483 17.85 -9.36 10.13
CA SER A 483 19.19 -8.78 10.19
C SER A 483 20.13 -9.41 9.16
N GLY A 484 20.80 -8.56 8.36
CA GLY A 484 21.73 -9.00 7.31
C GLY A 484 21.07 -9.50 6.01
N ALA A 485 19.74 -9.60 5.93
CA ALA A 485 19.05 -9.87 4.67
C ALA A 485 19.06 -8.62 3.77
N THR A 486 18.97 -8.80 2.45
CA THR A 486 18.90 -7.70 1.47
C THR A 486 17.48 -7.23 1.17
N SER A 487 16.46 -8.00 1.56
CA SER A 487 15.04 -7.69 1.38
C SER A 487 14.20 -8.37 2.46
N ALA A 488 12.92 -8.01 2.56
CA ALA A 488 11.97 -8.68 3.43
C ALA A 488 11.69 -10.10 2.93
N THR A 489 12.30 -11.10 3.57
CA THR A 489 12.12 -12.52 3.23
C THR A 489 11.02 -13.17 4.05
N ASP A 490 10.71 -12.59 5.20
CA ASP A 490 9.85 -13.14 6.26
C ASP A 490 8.63 -12.24 6.46
N THR A 491 7.71 -12.67 7.31
CA THR A 491 6.54 -11.88 7.70
C THR A 491 6.33 -11.97 9.21
N LEU A 492 5.92 -10.88 9.83
CA LEU A 492 5.36 -10.91 11.19
C LEU A 492 3.85 -10.87 11.08
N LEU A 493 3.20 -11.77 11.80
CA LEU A 493 1.76 -11.93 11.89
C LEU A 493 1.36 -11.77 13.35
N ALA A 494 0.55 -10.76 13.66
CA ALA A 494 -0.14 -10.63 14.93
C ALA A 494 -1.52 -11.29 14.82
N VAL A 495 -1.88 -12.10 15.81
CA VAL A 495 -3.16 -12.82 15.89
C VAL A 495 -3.84 -12.48 17.19
N GLY A 496 -5.05 -11.92 17.11
CA GLY A 496 -5.86 -11.56 18.26
C GLY A 496 -6.71 -12.74 18.75
N SER A 497 -6.84 -12.85 20.07
CA SER A 497 -7.71 -13.76 20.80
C SER A 497 -8.51 -12.94 21.83
N PRO A 498 -9.49 -12.13 21.39
CA PRO A 498 -10.18 -11.17 22.25
C PRO A 498 -11.09 -11.82 23.29
N GLY A 499 -11.42 -13.10 23.13
CA GLY A 499 -12.21 -13.86 24.09
C GLY A 499 -11.39 -14.47 25.22
N GLU A 500 -10.05 -14.45 25.12
CA GLU A 500 -9.14 -14.98 26.14
C GLU A 500 -9.46 -14.38 27.52
N GLY A 501 -9.53 -15.25 28.53
CA GLY A 501 -9.66 -14.85 29.92
C GLY A 501 -8.30 -14.65 30.59
N LEU A 502 -8.12 -13.56 31.32
CA LEU A 502 -6.90 -13.26 32.08
C LEU A 502 -7.22 -13.11 33.57
N ASP A 503 -6.55 -13.88 34.42
CA ASP A 503 -6.73 -13.85 35.89
C ASP A 503 -8.20 -13.85 36.40
N GLY A 504 -9.11 -14.47 35.63
CA GLY A 504 -10.54 -14.59 35.93
C GLY A 504 -11.43 -13.48 35.34
N MET A 505 -10.85 -12.55 34.57
CA MET A 505 -11.56 -11.57 33.75
C MET A 505 -11.85 -12.17 32.37
N ASN A 506 -13.13 -12.47 32.10
CA ASN A 506 -13.55 -13.06 30.83
C ASN A 506 -13.46 -12.00 29.71
N ASN A 507 -13.02 -12.41 28.52
CA ASN A 507 -12.88 -11.53 27.35
C ASN A 507 -11.99 -10.30 27.63
N ALA A 508 -10.95 -10.47 28.45
CA ALA A 508 -9.92 -9.45 28.61
C ALA A 508 -9.12 -9.33 27.31
N GLY A 509 -8.78 -10.48 26.72
CA GLY A 509 -8.19 -10.56 25.38
C GLY A 509 -6.67 -10.61 25.37
N ARG A 510 -6.13 -11.00 24.22
CA ARG A 510 -4.71 -11.33 24.05
C ARG A 510 -4.27 -11.19 22.59
N VAL A 511 -2.98 -10.97 22.36
CA VAL A 511 -2.37 -11.01 21.02
C VAL A 511 -1.09 -11.84 20.99
N VAL A 512 -1.00 -12.77 20.04
CA VAL A 512 0.22 -13.54 19.75
C VAL A 512 0.90 -13.01 18.51
N VAL A 513 2.22 -12.81 18.57
CA VAL A 513 3.02 -12.45 17.39
C VAL A 513 3.80 -13.67 16.91
N LEU A 514 3.60 -14.04 15.64
CA LEU A 514 4.28 -15.11 14.94
C LEU A 514 5.23 -14.53 13.89
N GLN A 515 6.42 -15.12 13.76
CA GLN A 515 7.27 -14.95 12.58
C GLN A 515 7.00 -16.11 11.62
N ILE A 516 6.69 -15.78 10.37
CA ILE A 516 6.61 -16.71 9.25
C ILE A 516 7.90 -16.56 8.47
N SER A 517 8.74 -17.60 8.50
CA SER A 517 10.00 -17.62 7.74
C SER A 517 9.74 -17.68 6.23
N ALA A 518 10.75 -17.37 5.41
CA ALA A 518 10.68 -17.56 3.96
C ALA A 518 10.29 -18.99 3.50
N ALA A 519 10.48 -20.00 4.35
CA ALA A 519 10.09 -21.39 4.10
C ALA A 519 8.66 -21.71 4.60
N GLY A 520 7.91 -20.71 5.06
CA GLY A 520 6.54 -20.84 5.55
C GLY A 520 6.41 -21.35 6.99
N LYS A 521 7.50 -21.62 7.69
CA LYS A 521 7.44 -22.04 9.11
C LYS A 521 7.03 -20.86 10.01
N ALA A 522 5.94 -21.03 10.76
CA ALA A 522 5.52 -20.12 11.82
C ALA A 522 6.22 -20.44 13.16
N THR A 523 6.68 -19.41 13.87
CA THR A 523 7.25 -19.51 15.23
C THR A 523 6.83 -18.31 16.06
N GLN A 524 6.38 -18.54 17.29
CA GLN A 524 6.02 -17.43 18.17
C GLN A 524 7.23 -16.57 18.54
N ARG A 525 6.98 -15.26 18.62
CA ARG A 525 7.93 -14.20 18.95
C ARG A 525 7.54 -13.48 20.24
N ALA A 526 6.26 -13.15 20.39
CA ALA A 526 5.76 -12.42 21.54
C ALA A 526 4.37 -12.91 21.93
N ASP A 527 4.05 -12.65 23.18
CA ASP A 527 2.75 -12.81 23.79
C ASP A 527 2.39 -11.47 24.46
N ILE A 528 1.34 -10.81 23.98
CA ILE A 528 0.99 -9.45 24.37
C ILE A 528 -0.38 -9.48 25.03
N GLN A 529 -0.43 -9.10 26.30
CA GLN A 529 -1.64 -9.00 27.12
C GLN A 529 -1.36 -8.12 28.36
N GLN A 530 -2.39 -7.58 29.01
CA GLN A 530 -2.25 -6.53 30.04
C GLN A 530 -1.67 -7.01 31.39
N ASP A 531 -1.52 -8.32 31.63
CA ASP A 531 -0.80 -8.89 32.78
C ASP A 531 0.69 -9.15 32.49
N VAL A 532 1.20 -8.82 31.29
CA VAL A 532 2.64 -8.90 31.00
C VAL A 532 3.38 -7.76 31.71
N ASP A 533 4.48 -8.10 32.38
CA ASP A 533 5.35 -7.12 33.05
C ASP A 533 5.70 -5.94 32.14
N GLY A 534 5.31 -4.73 32.57
CA GLY A 534 5.62 -3.48 31.90
C GLY A 534 4.64 -3.06 30.80
N VAL A 535 3.63 -3.88 30.48
CA VAL A 535 2.49 -3.46 29.67
C VAL A 535 1.54 -2.63 30.55
N SER A 536 1.05 -1.52 30.00
CA SER A 536 0.20 -0.54 30.67
C SER A 536 -1.28 -0.95 30.62
N GLY A 537 -2.05 -0.39 31.54
CA GLY A 537 -3.44 -0.78 31.78
C GLY A 537 -3.53 -1.97 32.71
N GLY A 538 -4.75 -2.44 32.97
CA GLY A 538 -5.01 -3.69 33.65
C GLY A 538 -6.11 -4.42 32.90
N ALA A 539 -6.08 -5.75 32.89
CA ALA A 539 -7.15 -6.52 32.28
C ALA A 539 -8.48 -6.25 33.01
N GLU A 540 -9.54 -6.01 32.24
CA GLU A 540 -10.91 -5.91 32.69
C GLU A 540 -11.81 -6.83 31.86
N ALA A 541 -12.92 -7.26 32.45
CA ALA A 541 -13.82 -8.16 31.77
C ALA A 541 -14.57 -7.42 30.67
N GLY A 542 -14.29 -7.73 29.41
CA GLY A 542 -14.92 -7.08 28.25
C GLY A 542 -14.05 -6.05 27.54
N ASP A 543 -12.78 -5.89 27.90
CA ASP A 543 -11.83 -5.02 27.20
C ASP A 543 -11.64 -5.39 25.72
N LEU A 544 -11.72 -6.69 25.43
CA LEU A 544 -11.56 -7.26 24.09
C LEU A 544 -10.20 -6.87 23.48
N PHE A 545 -9.13 -6.86 24.28
CA PHE A 545 -7.78 -6.58 23.84
C PHE A 545 -7.42 -7.48 22.64
N GLY A 546 -6.95 -6.87 21.56
CA GLY A 546 -6.60 -7.62 20.34
C GLY A 546 -7.77 -7.89 19.39
N ARG A 547 -8.97 -7.35 19.66
CA ARG A 547 -10.14 -7.49 18.76
C ARG A 547 -9.92 -6.83 17.39
N TYR A 548 -9.10 -5.80 17.34
CA TYR A 548 -8.71 -5.08 16.14
C TYR A 548 -7.20 -4.87 16.15
N LEU A 549 -6.55 -5.07 15.00
CA LEU A 549 -5.10 -5.05 14.87
C LEU A 549 -4.68 -4.32 13.60
N SER A 550 -3.54 -3.64 13.65
CA SER A 550 -2.88 -3.10 12.46
C SER A 550 -1.36 -3.13 12.64
N ALA A 551 -0.66 -3.76 11.69
CA ALA A 551 0.78 -3.97 11.73
C ALA A 551 1.46 -3.24 10.58
N VAL A 552 2.62 -2.63 10.84
CA VAL A 552 3.36 -1.89 9.81
C VAL A 552 4.86 -1.99 10.01
N ASN A 553 5.58 -1.99 8.88
CA ASN A 553 6.98 -1.65 8.81
C ASN A 553 7.09 -0.20 8.29
N THR A 554 7.53 0.73 9.14
CA THR A 554 7.67 2.15 8.78
C THR A 554 8.88 2.44 7.90
N ALA A 555 9.78 1.46 7.72
CA ALA A 555 10.97 1.56 6.88
C ALA A 555 11.20 0.27 6.04
N PRO A 556 10.29 -0.07 5.11
CA PRO A 556 10.34 -1.34 4.38
C PRO A 556 11.59 -1.51 3.50
N GLY A 557 12.24 -0.42 3.08
CA GLY A 557 13.51 -0.45 2.35
C GLY A 557 14.76 -0.64 3.22
N ALA A 558 14.64 -0.52 4.54
CA ALA A 558 15.74 -0.67 5.49
C ALA A 558 15.68 -2.02 6.21
N GLU A 559 16.75 -2.36 6.95
CA GLU A 559 16.72 -3.50 7.87
C GLU A 559 15.66 -3.24 8.96
N SER A 560 14.82 -4.23 9.25
CA SER A 560 13.76 -4.11 10.24
C SER A 560 14.32 -4.00 11.65
N THR A 561 13.85 -3.03 12.42
CA THR A 561 14.24 -2.81 13.82
C THR A 561 13.03 -2.71 14.74
N ALA A 562 13.24 -2.81 16.05
CA ALA A 562 12.14 -2.70 17.01
C ALA A 562 11.35 -1.38 16.87
N GLY A 563 12.02 -0.28 16.49
CA GLY A 563 11.37 1.01 16.27
C GLY A 563 10.67 1.15 14.92
N THR A 564 10.92 0.26 13.95
CA THR A 564 10.27 0.34 12.64
C THR A 564 9.15 -0.68 12.46
N MET A 565 9.11 -1.73 13.28
CA MET A 565 8.11 -2.78 13.21
C MET A 565 7.08 -2.58 14.31
N LEU A 566 5.95 -1.94 13.97
CA LEU A 566 4.95 -1.50 14.94
C LEU A 566 3.64 -2.27 14.78
N LEU A 567 2.96 -2.48 15.91
CA LEU A 567 1.64 -3.09 16.01
C LEU A 567 0.73 -2.19 16.85
N ALA A 568 -0.35 -1.70 16.26
CA ALA A 568 -1.44 -1.09 17.01
C ALA A 568 -2.49 -2.15 17.37
N VAL A 569 -2.95 -2.12 18.62
CA VAL A 569 -3.90 -3.04 19.23
C VAL A 569 -5.07 -2.25 19.78
N GLY A 570 -6.29 -2.60 19.36
CA GLY A 570 -7.52 -1.98 19.86
C GLY A 570 -8.01 -2.64 21.14
N ILE A 571 -8.52 -1.82 22.06
CA ILE A 571 -9.10 -2.22 23.34
C ILE A 571 -10.45 -1.51 23.47
N PRO A 572 -11.46 -1.89 22.67
CA PRO A 572 -12.67 -1.10 22.51
C PRO A 572 -13.59 -1.10 23.72
N GLY A 573 -13.40 -2.02 24.67
CA GLY A 573 -14.17 -2.09 25.91
C GLY A 573 -13.52 -1.42 27.11
N GLU A 574 -12.34 -0.79 26.94
CA GLU A 574 -11.62 -0.17 28.06
C GLU A 574 -12.41 0.99 28.68
N ASP A 575 -12.48 0.99 30.01
CA ASP A 575 -13.09 2.05 30.81
C ASP A 575 -12.06 3.14 31.20
N LEU A 576 -12.21 4.35 30.66
CA LEU A 576 -11.35 5.48 31.00
C LEU A 576 -11.94 6.33 32.12
N GLY A 577 -11.63 5.92 33.35
CA GLY A 577 -12.00 6.62 34.59
C GLY A 577 -13.49 6.52 34.94
N ARG A 578 -14.34 7.33 34.29
CA ARG A 578 -15.82 7.22 34.39
C ARG A 578 -16.50 7.11 33.04
N ALA A 579 -15.73 7.20 31.96
CA ALA A 579 -16.23 7.01 30.61
C ALA A 579 -16.23 5.50 30.34
N GLU A 580 -17.38 4.87 30.60
CA GLU A 580 -17.59 3.45 30.30
C GLU A 580 -17.42 3.18 28.80
N ASP A 581 -16.75 2.09 28.42
CA ASP A 581 -16.50 1.69 27.03
C ASP A 581 -15.94 2.85 26.16
N SER A 582 -15.09 3.70 26.74
CA SER A 582 -14.43 4.77 25.98
C SER A 582 -13.48 4.19 24.96
N GLY A 583 -12.85 3.07 25.30
CA GLY A 583 -11.89 2.36 24.49
C GLY A 583 -10.51 3.02 24.42
N ALA A 584 -9.52 2.25 23.98
CA ALA A 584 -8.15 2.69 23.80
C ALA A 584 -7.46 2.02 22.60
N ILE A 585 -6.30 2.55 22.22
CA ILE A 585 -5.34 1.87 21.34
C ILE A 585 -4.01 1.78 22.08
N GLN A 586 -3.37 0.62 22.08
CA GLN A 586 -1.98 0.46 22.51
C GLN A 586 -1.09 0.13 21.31
N VAL A 587 0.10 0.72 21.27
CA VAL A 587 1.10 0.44 20.23
C VAL A 587 2.28 -0.29 20.84
N PHE A 588 2.73 -1.35 20.17
CA PHE A 588 3.85 -2.22 20.55
C PHE A 588 4.86 -2.35 19.41
N SER A 589 6.09 -2.75 19.74
CA SER A 589 7.02 -3.32 18.77
C SER A 589 6.68 -4.79 18.48
N LEU A 590 6.75 -5.18 17.20
CA LEU A 590 6.67 -6.58 16.78
C LEU A 590 8.00 -7.35 16.96
N LEU A 591 9.10 -6.66 17.29
CA LEU A 591 10.41 -7.27 17.49
C LEU A 591 10.93 -7.16 18.93
N GLY A 592 10.50 -6.14 19.68
CA GLY A 592 10.89 -5.90 21.06
C GLY A 592 10.03 -6.66 22.08
N GLU A 593 10.43 -6.59 23.34
CA GLU A 593 9.59 -7.06 24.45
C GLU A 593 8.35 -6.16 24.57
N PRO A 594 7.15 -6.71 24.83
CA PRO A 594 5.91 -5.93 24.81
C PRO A 594 5.96 -4.66 25.69
N GLY A 595 6.32 -4.80 26.97
CA GLY A 595 6.39 -3.67 27.90
C GLY A 595 7.52 -2.66 27.64
N ALA A 596 8.45 -2.94 26.71
CA ALA A 596 9.53 -2.01 26.39
C ALA A 596 9.13 -0.93 25.37
N THR A 597 8.03 -1.17 24.64
CA THR A 597 7.59 -0.34 23.50
C THR A 597 6.09 -0.13 23.52
N ASP A 598 5.52 -0.07 24.72
CA ASP A 598 4.10 0.14 24.96
C ASP A 598 3.77 1.63 25.03
N VAL A 599 2.90 2.08 24.12
CA VAL A 599 2.41 3.45 24.06
C VAL A 599 0.89 3.43 24.05
N TRP A 600 0.32 4.04 25.09
CA TRP A 600 -1.12 4.23 25.25
C TRP A 600 -1.64 5.41 24.42
N ILE A 601 -2.75 5.22 23.73
CA ILE A 601 -3.45 6.24 22.93
C ILE A 601 -4.91 6.31 23.38
N GLU A 602 -5.30 7.52 23.79
CA GLU A 602 -6.66 7.89 24.19
C GLU A 602 -6.91 9.38 23.87
N PRO A 603 -8.17 9.87 23.85
CA PRO A 603 -8.43 11.28 23.64
C PRO A 603 -7.76 12.13 24.74
N GLY A 604 -6.90 13.06 24.32
CA GLY A 604 -6.07 13.89 25.21
C GLY A 604 -4.63 13.40 25.36
N LEU A 605 -4.27 12.23 24.83
CA LEU A 605 -2.93 11.65 24.86
C LEU A 605 -2.42 11.34 23.44
N ALA A 606 -1.09 11.27 23.27
CA ALA A 606 -0.43 10.95 21.99
C ALA A 606 -0.89 11.81 20.79
N GLY A 607 -1.31 13.05 21.08
CA GLY A 607 -1.80 14.00 20.08
C GLY A 607 -3.28 13.85 19.69
N LEU A 608 -3.99 12.84 20.21
CA LEU A 608 -5.42 12.68 19.93
C LEU A 608 -6.21 13.80 20.64
N PRO A 609 -7.05 14.57 19.95
CA PRO A 609 -7.72 15.72 20.55
C PRO A 609 -8.90 15.30 21.44
N GLY A 610 -9.27 16.18 22.39
CA GLY A 610 -10.48 16.02 23.19
C GLY A 610 -10.23 15.36 24.55
N ALA A 611 -11.26 14.71 25.08
CA ALA A 611 -11.25 13.97 26.34
C ALA A 611 -12.09 12.69 26.17
N PRO A 612 -11.82 11.62 26.95
CA PRO A 612 -12.53 10.35 26.81
C PRO A 612 -14.05 10.51 26.96
N GLY A 613 -14.81 9.96 26.01
CA GLY A 613 -16.27 9.92 26.05
C GLY A 613 -16.82 8.51 26.28
N THR A 614 -17.95 8.41 26.98
CA THR A 614 -18.66 7.14 27.19
C THR A 614 -19.12 6.56 25.85
N GLU A 615 -18.93 5.26 25.65
CA GLU A 615 -19.36 4.50 24.46
C GLU A 615 -18.71 4.98 23.15
N GLU A 616 -17.58 5.70 23.21
CA GLU A 616 -16.83 6.10 22.02
C GLU A 616 -16.10 4.92 21.38
N ARG A 617 -15.79 3.88 22.16
CA ARG A 617 -15.19 2.61 21.73
C ARG A 617 -14.00 2.83 20.79
N LEU A 618 -13.08 3.71 21.20
CA LEU A 618 -11.80 3.91 20.52
C LEU A 618 -11.07 2.57 20.39
N GLY A 619 -10.38 2.35 19.27
CA GLY A 619 -9.75 1.07 18.96
C GLY A 619 -10.65 0.10 18.18
N THR A 620 -11.86 0.52 17.79
CA THR A 620 -12.70 -0.26 16.86
C THR A 620 -12.32 -0.09 15.38
N ALA A 621 -11.61 0.98 15.02
CA ALA A 621 -11.21 1.27 13.64
C ALA A 621 -9.92 2.08 13.59
N PHE A 622 -8.84 1.47 13.07
CA PHE A 622 -7.60 2.18 12.84
C PHE A 622 -6.75 1.47 11.79
N THR A 623 -5.80 2.18 11.18
CA THR A 623 -4.85 1.61 10.24
C THR A 623 -3.51 2.30 10.25
N ALA A 624 -2.47 1.49 10.33
CA ALA A 624 -1.08 1.88 10.33
C ALA A 624 -0.56 1.96 8.89
N THR A 625 0.04 3.10 8.54
CA THR A 625 0.80 3.28 7.30
C THR A 625 2.26 3.53 7.64
N GLY A 626 3.16 3.54 6.65
CA GLY A 626 4.58 3.78 6.91
C GLY A 626 4.90 5.14 7.55
N THR A 627 3.94 6.07 7.58
CA THR A 627 4.16 7.45 8.07
C THR A 627 3.21 7.87 9.18
N HIS A 628 2.00 7.30 9.28
CA HIS A 628 0.97 7.72 10.23
C HIS A 628 0.14 6.53 10.71
N LEU A 629 -0.45 6.69 11.89
CA LEU A 629 -1.56 5.91 12.38
C LEU A 629 -2.87 6.68 12.14
N TYR A 630 -3.77 6.11 11.35
CA TYR A 630 -5.12 6.64 11.14
C TYR A 630 -6.04 6.05 12.19
N VAL A 631 -6.69 6.89 12.98
CA VAL A 631 -7.57 6.52 14.09
C VAL A 631 -8.98 6.96 13.77
N GLY A 632 -9.86 5.99 13.51
CA GLY A 632 -11.27 6.21 13.32
C GLY A 632 -12.03 6.16 14.64
N MET A 633 -12.92 7.12 14.83
CA MET A 633 -13.82 7.21 15.98
C MET A 633 -15.25 7.29 15.42
N PRO A 634 -15.90 6.16 15.08
CA PRO A 634 -17.24 6.20 14.48
C PRO A 634 -18.35 6.60 15.46
N TYR A 635 -18.13 6.46 16.77
CA TYR A 635 -19.15 6.71 17.80
C TYR A 635 -18.93 8.00 18.61
N GLY A 636 -17.92 8.78 18.25
CA GLY A 636 -17.55 10.03 18.92
C GLY A 636 -16.39 10.71 18.18
N PRO A 637 -15.92 11.90 18.59
CA PRO A 637 -16.47 12.75 19.64
C PRO A 637 -17.71 13.55 19.20
N THR A 638 -18.16 13.35 17.96
CA THR A 638 -19.40 13.96 17.45
C THR A 638 -20.43 12.87 17.13
N GLN A 639 -21.70 13.28 16.99
CA GLN A 639 -22.78 12.36 16.59
C GLN A 639 -22.56 11.67 15.23
N TYR A 640 -21.62 12.15 14.42
CA TYR A 640 -21.29 11.57 13.11
C TYR A 640 -20.04 10.69 13.16
N GLY A 641 -19.16 10.89 14.15
CA GLY A 641 -17.80 10.34 14.20
C GLY A 641 -16.70 11.32 13.74
N ALA A 642 -15.46 10.85 13.76
CA ALA A 642 -14.27 11.57 13.27
C ALA A 642 -13.15 10.59 12.87
N VAL A 643 -12.15 11.10 12.14
CA VAL A 643 -10.89 10.41 11.86
C VAL A 643 -9.73 11.33 12.19
N HIS A 644 -8.72 10.80 12.87
CA HIS A 644 -7.49 11.50 13.22
C HIS A 644 -6.29 10.82 12.59
N THR A 645 -5.46 11.60 11.90
CA THR A 645 -4.22 11.13 11.27
C THR A 645 -3.06 11.52 12.17
N VAL A 646 -2.56 10.55 12.95
CA VAL A 646 -1.56 10.75 14.00
C VAL A 646 -0.16 10.42 13.44
N PRO A 647 0.79 11.37 13.43
CA PRO A 647 2.17 11.10 13.04
C PRO A 647 2.82 10.07 13.95
N TRP A 648 3.64 9.16 13.40
CA TRP A 648 4.33 8.18 14.24
C TRP A 648 5.24 8.81 15.29
N ALA A 649 5.84 9.97 15.01
CA ALA A 649 6.68 10.68 15.97
C ALA A 649 5.94 11.03 17.28
N ASN A 650 4.62 11.27 17.23
CA ASN A 650 3.82 11.53 18.44
C ASN A 650 3.69 10.28 19.31
N VAL A 651 3.64 9.11 18.67
CA VAL A 651 3.47 7.82 19.33
C VAL A 651 4.83 7.27 19.78
N THR A 652 5.82 7.19 18.90
CA THR A 652 7.09 6.51 19.18
C THR A 652 8.08 7.39 19.94
N ASP A 653 8.05 8.70 19.71
CA ASP A 653 9.07 9.64 20.21
C ASP A 653 8.48 10.64 21.23
N GLY A 654 7.16 10.60 21.45
CA GLY A 654 6.44 11.56 22.30
C GLY A 654 6.49 12.99 21.76
N ALA A 655 6.62 13.15 20.44
CA ALA A 655 6.56 14.46 19.80
C ALA A 655 5.14 15.07 19.91
N ASP A 656 5.04 16.36 19.65
CA ASP A 656 3.77 17.11 19.60
C ASP A 656 3.59 17.68 18.18
N GLU A 657 3.68 16.80 17.18
CA GLU A 657 3.45 17.17 15.80
C GLU A 657 1.95 17.32 15.51
N PRO A 658 1.55 18.22 14.58
CA PRO A 658 0.15 18.45 14.27
C PRO A 658 -0.59 17.18 13.81
N VAL A 659 -1.68 16.85 14.49
CA VAL A 659 -2.62 15.80 14.07
C VAL A 659 -3.65 16.39 13.11
N THR A 660 -3.85 15.74 11.97
CA THR A 660 -4.91 16.13 11.02
C THR A 660 -6.22 15.49 11.42
N THR A 661 -7.31 16.27 11.47
CA THR A 661 -8.65 15.77 11.81
C THR A 661 -9.57 15.90 10.61
N HIS A 662 -10.19 14.79 10.22
CA HIS A 662 -11.29 14.75 9.25
C HIS A 662 -12.59 14.55 10.03
N GLN A 663 -13.52 15.48 9.92
CA GLN A 663 -14.76 15.46 10.67
C GLN A 663 -15.93 15.96 9.80
N PRO A 664 -17.07 15.23 9.74
CA PRO A 664 -18.30 15.69 9.13
C PRO A 664 -18.70 17.09 9.62
N GLY A 665 -19.03 17.99 8.68
CA GLY A 665 -19.31 19.41 8.92
C GLY A 665 -18.09 20.34 8.87
N GLN A 666 -16.90 19.82 8.60
CA GLN A 666 -15.65 20.58 8.46
C GLN A 666 -14.92 20.22 7.15
N GLY A 667 -14.05 21.11 6.66
CA GLY A 667 -13.15 20.80 5.55
C GLY A 667 -13.82 20.42 4.22
N GLY A 668 -15.10 20.78 4.04
CA GLY A 668 -15.90 20.38 2.87
C GLY A 668 -16.73 19.11 3.07
N LEU A 669 -16.49 18.35 4.15
CA LEU A 669 -17.29 17.18 4.49
C LEU A 669 -18.71 17.61 4.93
N PRO A 670 -19.78 17.00 4.39
CA PRO A 670 -21.14 17.26 4.84
C PRO A 670 -21.32 16.94 6.34
N ALA A 671 -22.17 17.70 7.03
CA ALA A 671 -22.55 17.43 8.42
C ALA A 671 -23.63 16.33 8.48
N ALA A 672 -23.26 15.13 8.05
CA ALA A 672 -24.12 13.96 7.97
C ALA A 672 -23.32 12.68 8.19
N GLY A 673 -24.02 11.61 8.54
CA GLY A 673 -23.41 10.31 8.81
C GLY A 673 -23.93 9.69 10.11
N ARG A 674 -23.50 8.47 10.40
CA ARG A 674 -23.78 7.79 11.68
C ARG A 674 -22.61 6.97 12.22
N ALA A 675 -21.63 6.66 11.37
CA ALA A 675 -20.45 5.87 11.71
C ALA A 675 -19.22 6.31 10.88
N PHE A 676 -19.03 7.61 10.66
CA PHE A 676 -17.88 8.13 9.91
C PHE A 676 -16.58 7.76 10.64
N GLY A 677 -15.70 7.05 9.96
CA GLY A 677 -14.45 6.56 10.56
C GLY A 677 -14.50 5.07 10.91
N ARG A 678 -15.57 4.36 10.55
CA ARG A 678 -15.66 2.90 10.76
C ARG A 678 -14.59 2.12 9.98
N ALA A 679 -14.15 2.64 8.85
CA ALA A 679 -12.99 2.18 8.10
C ALA A 679 -12.22 3.39 7.55
N VAL A 680 -10.89 3.30 7.45
CA VAL A 680 -10.03 4.38 6.94
C VAL A 680 -8.80 3.84 6.20
N ARG A 681 -8.44 4.46 5.07
CA ARG A 681 -7.29 4.12 4.22
C ARG A 681 -6.61 5.34 3.61
#